data_AF-A0A518I003-F1
#
_entry.id   AF-A0A518I003-F1
#
_cell.length_a   1.000
_cell.length_b   1.000
_cell.length_c   1.000
_cell.angle_alpha   90.00
_cell.angle_beta   90.00
_cell.angle_gamma   90.00
#
_symmetry.space_group_name_H-M   'P 1'
#
loop_
_entity.id
_entity.type
_entity.pdbx_description
1 polymer ?
#
loop_
_entity_poly.entity_id
_entity_poly.type
_entity_poly.pdbx_seq_one_letter_code
_entity_poly.pdbx_strand_id
1 'polypeptide(L)'
;MVTALNAPLANRQQVGPTTAQRHTASQQRPRLVIVGGGMAGFGLCDRLVRSGVIQGYDVTVIGDEPLPAYDRVNLSTYFEGRSAEELLLAPRDWYQKHHIELVTGRRIERIDREQRMVFDQDGSLYPYDQLVLATGSHAFVPPIRGCDSEGVFVYRTIADLESIRDYCASRNVRRGGVIGGGLLGLEAAKILMDLGLSVSVIEMAPGLMPRQLDADAAGLLKRKIKSLGVDVQLVRRTESIAVVDEGIRIEFSNASDLHVDLLVVAAGVRPNDKLAEAAGLEIGPRRGVKVNACLQTSDPDIFAIGECASFNDHVFGLAAPCFRMADVLAQRLAGGDTTFNGADESAELKLMGVQVATLGTTIGEFAGGNVVTHHDESGYRKLLTERGRIVGASCVGPWDELPQVRQAIAKRARLWPWQRKRFLNTGSPWSPGGAMPVTDWPADAIVCSCLSVSKSTIVELIDDGKPDVEQIALACGASTACGSCRGLVGQLAGAATAEPVVVPGARTMMVASVLALLAGLAWWVVPPIPLTDSVQSSWRAVESIWRSDLGRQVSGFTLVGLTLLGLVFSLRKRLSWFHWGSYGFWRAAHGVLGTAVLLGVALHTGMRLGHNLNFLLAVCFLSAATLGAVAGITSSLESRASGNLGMWIRRWRPRLSRMHLWVTWPLPILIALHVLGFYWFSD
;
A
#
# COMPACT_ATOMS: atom_id res chain seq x y z
N MET A 1 -85.50 -14.84 32.27
CA MET A 1 -84.24 -14.13 32.54
C MET A 1 -83.88 -13.41 31.24
N VAL A 2 -84.30 -12.15 31.11
CA VAL A 2 -83.43 -10.95 31.25
C VAL A 2 -82.32 -11.02 30.17
N THR A 3 -82.21 -10.18 29.15
CA THR A 3 -82.80 -8.88 28.76
C THR A 3 -82.00 -8.51 27.50
N ALA A 4 -82.58 -8.50 26.29
CA ALA A 4 -83.25 -7.35 25.67
C ALA A 4 -82.37 -6.57 24.64
N LEU A 5 -82.91 -6.48 23.41
CA LEU A 5 -83.01 -5.29 22.53
C LEU A 5 -81.72 -4.80 21.84
N ASN A 6 -81.66 -4.35 20.57
CA ASN A 6 -82.61 -3.98 19.51
C ASN A 6 -81.78 -3.92 18.19
N ALA A 7 -82.19 -4.51 17.05
CA ALA A 7 -83.02 -3.94 15.96
C ALA A 7 -82.41 -2.71 15.22
N PRO A 8 -82.73 -2.38 13.93
CA PRO A 8 -83.43 -3.14 12.87
C PRO A 8 -82.85 -3.05 11.42
N LEU A 9 -83.21 -4.08 10.63
CA LEU A 9 -83.73 -4.18 9.24
C LEU A 9 -83.46 -3.15 8.10
N ALA A 10 -83.42 -3.77 6.89
CA ALA A 10 -83.85 -3.32 5.56
C ALA A 10 -82.77 -2.68 4.65
N ASN A 11 -82.67 -2.92 3.34
CA ASN A 11 -83.24 -3.87 2.37
C ASN A 11 -82.51 -3.63 1.01
N ARG A 12 -82.33 -4.70 0.22
CA ARG A 12 -82.19 -4.81 -1.25
C ARG A 12 -81.47 -3.74 -2.10
N GLN A 13 -80.62 -4.23 -3.01
CA GLN A 13 -80.43 -3.95 -4.46
C GLN A 13 -78.95 -4.26 -4.79
N GLN A 14 -78.45 -4.63 -5.97
CA GLN A 14 -78.91 -4.94 -7.33
C GLN A 14 -77.67 -5.53 -8.04
N VAL A 15 -77.85 -6.34 -9.08
CA VAL A 15 -76.75 -6.93 -9.87
C VAL A 15 -76.43 -6.05 -11.09
N GLY A 16 -75.13 -5.81 -11.31
CA GLY A 16 -74.50 -5.40 -12.57
C GLY A 16 -73.36 -4.37 -12.38
N PRO A 17 -72.35 -4.25 -13.28
CA PRO A 17 -72.02 -5.06 -14.46
C PRO A 17 -70.61 -5.70 -14.40
N THR A 18 -70.39 -6.63 -15.33
CA THR A 18 -69.16 -7.38 -15.61
C THR A 18 -67.95 -6.46 -15.79
N THR A 19 -66.93 -6.64 -14.94
CA THR A 19 -65.65 -5.92 -15.00
C THR A 19 -64.90 -6.32 -16.26
N ALA A 20 -64.82 -5.40 -17.22
CA ALA A 20 -63.87 -5.45 -18.31
C ALA A 20 -62.45 -5.59 -17.73
N GLN A 21 -61.77 -6.68 -18.09
CA GLN A 21 -60.34 -6.84 -17.85
C GLN A 21 -59.62 -5.67 -18.51
N ARG A 22 -59.17 -4.71 -17.71
CA ARG A 22 -58.16 -3.75 -18.12
C ARG A 22 -56.90 -4.58 -18.41
N HIS A 23 -56.59 -4.73 -19.69
CA HIS A 23 -55.23 -5.00 -20.12
C HIS A 23 -54.32 -3.95 -19.49
N THR A 24 -53.56 -4.35 -18.46
CA THR A 24 -52.43 -3.58 -17.97
C THR A 24 -51.44 -3.48 -19.12
N ALA A 25 -51.36 -2.32 -19.78
CA ALA A 25 -50.22 -1.97 -20.61
C ALA A 25 -48.97 -2.19 -19.75
N SER A 26 -48.08 -3.08 -20.18
CA SER A 26 -46.75 -3.19 -19.56
C SER A 26 -46.09 -1.83 -19.71
N GLN A 27 -45.98 -1.07 -18.62
CA GLN A 27 -45.15 0.14 -18.64
C GLN A 27 -43.72 -0.31 -18.98
N GLN A 28 -43.24 0.04 -20.17
CA GLN A 28 -41.84 -0.15 -20.53
C GLN A 28 -40.99 0.62 -19.52
N ARG A 29 -39.95 -0.05 -19.01
CA ARG A 29 -39.02 0.57 -18.08
C ARG A 29 -38.23 1.65 -18.83
N PRO A 30 -37.93 2.79 -18.21
CA PRO A 30 -37.02 3.78 -18.79
C PRO A 30 -35.66 3.17 -19.09
N ARG A 31 -35.10 3.50 -20.26
CA ARG A 31 -33.80 3.04 -20.72
C ARG A 31 -32.70 3.94 -20.14
N LEU A 32 -31.79 3.32 -19.40
CA LEU A 32 -30.61 3.96 -18.85
C LEU A 32 -29.37 3.47 -19.60
N VAL A 33 -28.79 4.34 -20.43
CA VAL A 33 -27.55 4.02 -21.15
C VAL A 33 -26.36 4.63 -20.42
N ILE A 34 -25.36 3.81 -20.12
CA ILE A 34 -24.12 4.21 -19.45
C ILE A 34 -22.97 4.05 -20.45
N VAL A 35 -22.38 5.18 -20.87
CA VAL A 35 -21.24 5.21 -21.80
C VAL A 35 -19.95 5.27 -20.99
N GLY A 36 -19.28 4.13 -20.89
CA GLY A 36 -18.05 3.93 -20.13
C GLY A 36 -18.15 2.72 -19.20
N GLY A 37 -17.58 1.58 -19.63
CA GLY A 37 -17.50 0.34 -18.84
C GLY A 37 -16.38 0.31 -17.79
N GLY A 38 -15.95 1.47 -17.28
CA GLY A 38 -14.86 1.59 -16.30
C GLY A 38 -15.32 1.54 -14.84
N MET A 39 -14.42 1.87 -13.91
CA MET A 39 -14.69 1.82 -12.45
C MET A 39 -15.89 2.68 -12.02
N ALA A 40 -16.09 3.86 -12.63
CA ALA A 40 -17.21 4.75 -12.33
C ALA A 40 -18.55 4.18 -12.81
N GLY A 41 -18.60 3.65 -14.05
CA GLY A 41 -19.79 3.01 -14.62
C GLY A 41 -20.19 1.77 -13.85
N PHE A 42 -19.24 0.88 -13.55
CA PHE A 42 -19.48 -0.25 -12.64
C PHE A 42 -19.94 0.21 -11.25
N GLY A 43 -19.28 1.23 -10.70
CA GLY A 43 -19.64 1.79 -9.39
C GLY A 43 -21.10 2.22 -9.32
N LEU A 44 -21.63 2.84 -10.39
CA LEU A 44 -23.04 3.21 -10.51
C LEU A 44 -23.94 1.97 -10.57
N CYS A 45 -23.62 1.00 -11.43
CA CYS A 45 -24.37 -0.25 -11.54
C CYS A 45 -24.46 -0.98 -10.18
N ASP A 46 -23.35 -1.14 -9.47
CA ASP A 46 -23.30 -1.81 -8.16
C ASP A 46 -24.23 -1.13 -7.14
N ARG A 47 -24.28 0.21 -7.12
CA ARG A 47 -25.17 0.98 -6.23
C ARG A 47 -26.64 0.85 -6.60
N LEU A 48 -26.95 0.87 -7.90
CA LEU A 48 -28.31 0.66 -8.39
C LEU A 48 -28.81 -0.77 -8.07
N VAL A 49 -27.92 -1.76 -8.16
CA VAL A 49 -28.21 -3.15 -7.77
C VAL A 49 -28.47 -3.26 -6.28
N ARG A 50 -27.56 -2.74 -5.43
CA ARG A 50 -27.68 -2.85 -3.96
C ARG A 50 -28.89 -2.12 -3.40
N SER A 51 -29.28 -1.00 -4.01
CA SER A 51 -30.48 -0.24 -3.61
C SER A 51 -31.78 -0.80 -4.17
N GLY A 52 -31.73 -1.76 -5.09
CA GLY A 52 -32.89 -2.32 -5.79
C GLY A 52 -33.47 -1.42 -6.89
N VAL A 53 -32.99 -0.18 -7.02
CA VAL A 53 -33.43 0.83 -8.00
C VAL A 53 -33.26 0.33 -9.43
N ILE A 54 -32.28 -0.55 -9.68
CA ILE A 54 -32.02 -1.10 -11.01
C ILE A 54 -33.22 -1.81 -11.63
N GLN A 55 -34.14 -2.35 -10.81
CA GLN A 55 -35.34 -3.04 -11.30
C GLN A 55 -36.33 -2.09 -12.01
N GLY A 56 -36.18 -0.79 -11.81
CA GLY A 56 -36.97 0.25 -12.47
C GLY A 56 -36.45 0.66 -13.84
N TYR A 57 -35.28 0.18 -14.29
CA TYR A 57 -34.63 0.61 -15.53
C TYR A 57 -34.29 -0.58 -16.43
N ASP A 58 -34.26 -0.33 -17.74
CA ASP A 58 -33.59 -1.19 -18.71
C ASP A 58 -32.18 -0.61 -18.92
N VAL A 59 -31.15 -1.29 -18.38
CA VAL A 59 -29.79 -0.73 -18.29
C VAL A 59 -28.86 -1.35 -19.34
N THR A 60 -28.23 -0.49 -20.14
CA THR A 60 -27.16 -0.88 -21.08
C THR A 60 -25.87 -0.14 -20.74
N VAL A 61 -24.78 -0.87 -20.51
CA VAL A 61 -23.43 -0.35 -20.27
C VAL A 61 -22.58 -0.61 -21.51
N ILE A 62 -21.97 0.44 -22.06
CA ILE A 62 -21.20 0.36 -23.30
C ILE A 62 -19.76 0.82 -23.03
N GLY A 63 -18.78 -0.03 -23.29
CA GLY A 63 -17.35 0.24 -23.11
C GLY A 63 -16.55 -0.03 -24.38
N ASP A 64 -15.56 0.81 -24.65
CA ASP A 64 -14.64 0.68 -25.79
C ASP A 64 -13.60 -0.42 -25.60
N GLU A 65 -13.24 -0.74 -24.36
CA GLU A 65 -12.36 -1.86 -24.04
C GLU A 65 -13.08 -3.23 -24.14
N PRO A 66 -12.37 -4.31 -24.55
CA PRO A 66 -12.98 -5.64 -24.75
C PRO A 66 -13.30 -6.39 -23.44
N LEU A 67 -12.89 -5.82 -22.29
CA LEU A 67 -13.05 -6.41 -20.97
C LEU A 67 -14.17 -5.73 -20.18
N PRO A 68 -14.83 -6.44 -19.24
CA PRO A 68 -15.63 -5.82 -18.20
C PRO A 68 -14.79 -4.85 -17.34
N ALA A 69 -15.47 -4.08 -16.48
CA ALA A 69 -14.79 -3.14 -15.59
C ALA A 69 -13.77 -3.85 -14.69
N TYR A 70 -12.56 -3.28 -14.59
CA TYR A 70 -11.46 -3.78 -13.76
C TYR A 70 -10.83 -2.67 -12.92
N ASP A 71 -10.06 -3.09 -11.92
CA ASP A 71 -9.39 -2.21 -10.99
C ASP A 71 -8.15 -1.55 -11.60
N ARG A 72 -8.31 -0.30 -12.04
CA ARG A 72 -7.20 0.50 -12.59
C ARG A 72 -6.22 0.99 -11.54
N VAL A 73 -6.60 1.01 -10.26
CA VAL A 73 -5.72 1.45 -9.18
C VAL A 73 -4.64 0.40 -8.91
N ASN A 74 -4.96 -0.88 -9.11
CA ASN A 74 -4.04 -2.00 -8.90
C ASN A 74 -3.44 -2.57 -10.20
N LEU A 75 -3.43 -1.81 -11.31
CA LEU A 75 -2.88 -2.27 -12.59
C LEU A 75 -1.42 -2.74 -12.50
N SER A 76 -0.61 -2.12 -11.64
CA SER A 76 0.78 -2.53 -11.40
C SER A 76 0.91 -3.97 -10.89
N THR A 77 -0.12 -4.53 -10.24
CA THR A 77 -0.11 -5.93 -9.75
C THR A 77 -0.22 -6.98 -10.86
N TYR A 78 -0.55 -6.58 -12.10
CA TYR A 78 -0.56 -7.46 -13.26
C TYR A 78 0.79 -8.17 -13.48
N PHE A 79 1.90 -7.43 -13.33
CA PHE A 79 3.25 -8.00 -13.44
C PHE A 79 3.72 -8.74 -12.18
N GLU A 80 2.95 -8.69 -11.10
CA GLU A 80 3.19 -9.49 -9.88
C GLU A 80 2.55 -10.89 -9.98
N GLY A 81 2.04 -11.26 -11.17
CA GLY A 81 1.46 -12.56 -11.48
C GLY A 81 -0.06 -12.59 -11.45
N ARG A 82 -0.74 -11.44 -11.28
CA ARG A 82 -2.20 -11.37 -11.37
C ARG A 82 -2.69 -11.34 -12.81
N SER A 83 -3.72 -12.13 -13.10
CA SER A 83 -4.34 -12.14 -14.43
C SER A 83 -5.28 -10.94 -14.64
N ALA A 84 -5.65 -10.67 -15.89
CA ALA A 84 -6.64 -9.64 -16.22
C ALA A 84 -8.00 -9.94 -15.56
N GLU A 85 -8.36 -11.23 -15.46
CA GLU A 85 -9.57 -11.71 -14.83
C GLU A 85 -9.61 -11.42 -13.33
N GLU A 86 -8.47 -11.57 -12.64
CA GLU A 86 -8.34 -11.27 -11.21
C GLU A 86 -8.42 -9.78 -10.89
N LEU A 87 -8.26 -8.91 -11.89
CA LEU A 87 -8.45 -7.47 -11.77
C LEU A 87 -9.90 -7.04 -12.03
N LEU A 88 -10.77 -7.91 -12.56
CA LEU A 88 -12.17 -7.56 -12.83
C LEU A 88 -12.89 -7.18 -11.52
N LEU A 89 -13.63 -6.07 -11.57
CA LEU A 89 -14.48 -5.64 -10.46
C LEU A 89 -15.75 -6.50 -10.37
N ALA A 90 -16.23 -6.99 -11.52
CA ALA A 90 -17.27 -7.99 -11.60
C ALA A 90 -17.15 -8.80 -12.91
N PRO A 91 -17.39 -10.13 -12.88
CA PRO A 91 -17.44 -10.95 -14.08
C PRO A 91 -18.68 -10.64 -14.92
N ARG A 92 -18.69 -11.04 -16.19
CA ARG A 92 -19.85 -10.86 -17.10
C ARG A 92 -21.16 -11.43 -16.53
N ASP A 93 -21.08 -12.57 -15.85
CA ASP A 93 -22.23 -13.25 -15.24
C ASP A 93 -22.91 -12.40 -14.17
N TRP A 94 -22.18 -11.50 -13.49
CA TRP A 94 -22.77 -10.56 -12.55
C TRP A 94 -23.72 -9.58 -13.24
N TYR A 95 -23.31 -9.02 -14.39
CA TYR A 95 -24.15 -8.12 -15.19
C TYR A 95 -25.41 -8.85 -15.68
N GLN A 96 -25.25 -10.07 -16.21
CA GLN A 96 -26.37 -10.90 -16.66
C GLN A 96 -27.36 -11.22 -15.54
N LYS A 97 -26.87 -11.61 -14.36
CA LYS A 97 -27.69 -11.90 -13.17
C LYS A 97 -28.52 -10.69 -12.73
N HIS A 98 -28.04 -9.48 -12.99
CA HIS A 98 -28.72 -8.23 -12.64
C HIS A 98 -29.47 -7.58 -13.81
N HIS A 99 -29.65 -8.31 -14.92
CA HIS A 99 -30.33 -7.84 -16.12
C HIS A 99 -29.71 -6.54 -16.70
N ILE A 100 -28.39 -6.42 -16.61
CA ILE A 100 -27.63 -5.33 -17.22
C ILE A 100 -27.05 -5.84 -18.54
N GLU A 101 -27.38 -5.17 -19.64
CA GLU A 101 -26.76 -5.44 -20.92
C GLU A 101 -25.35 -4.82 -20.94
N LEU A 102 -24.32 -5.66 -20.98
CA LEU A 102 -22.93 -5.22 -21.05
C LEU A 102 -22.39 -5.38 -22.47
N VAL A 103 -22.14 -4.26 -23.14
CA VAL A 103 -21.53 -4.18 -24.47
C VAL A 103 -20.07 -3.74 -24.33
N THR A 104 -19.14 -4.63 -24.67
CA THR A 104 -17.68 -4.38 -24.61
C THR A 104 -17.09 -4.29 -26.02
N GLY A 105 -15.96 -3.59 -26.17
CA GLY A 105 -15.29 -3.43 -27.47
C GLY A 105 -16.00 -2.46 -28.43
N ARG A 106 -16.91 -1.62 -27.93
CA ARG A 106 -17.69 -0.66 -28.72
C ARG A 106 -17.47 0.76 -28.20
N ARG A 107 -16.83 1.61 -28.99
CA ARG A 107 -16.69 3.04 -28.71
C ARG A 107 -17.94 3.77 -29.20
N ILE A 108 -18.55 4.55 -28.32
CA ILE A 108 -19.56 5.54 -28.72
C ILE A 108 -18.86 6.75 -29.35
N GLU A 109 -19.25 7.09 -30.56
CA GLU A 109 -18.66 8.21 -31.33
C GLU A 109 -19.60 9.40 -31.47
N ARG A 110 -20.92 9.20 -31.34
CA ARG A 110 -21.91 10.27 -31.50
C ARG A 110 -23.04 10.16 -30.50
N ILE A 111 -23.47 11.30 -29.99
CA ILE A 111 -24.72 11.48 -29.22
C ILE A 111 -25.66 12.34 -30.06
N ASP A 112 -26.88 11.86 -30.27
CA ASP A 112 -27.98 12.60 -30.85
C ASP A 112 -28.97 12.96 -29.74
N ARG A 113 -28.95 14.22 -29.32
CA ARG A 113 -29.74 14.69 -28.18
C ARG A 113 -31.21 14.88 -28.52
N GLU A 114 -31.51 15.22 -29.78
CA GLU A 114 -32.88 15.43 -30.25
C GLU A 114 -33.62 14.09 -30.32
N GLN A 115 -32.96 13.06 -30.87
CA GLN A 115 -33.54 11.72 -30.99
C GLN A 115 -33.32 10.85 -29.74
N ARG A 116 -32.50 11.32 -28.79
CA ARG A 116 -32.09 10.60 -27.57
C ARG A 116 -31.46 9.25 -27.89
N MET A 117 -30.42 9.26 -28.71
CA MET A 117 -29.72 8.06 -29.17
C MET A 117 -28.21 8.27 -29.10
N VAL A 118 -27.47 7.19 -28.83
CA VAL A 118 -26.02 7.14 -29.03
C VAL A 118 -25.65 6.13 -30.11
N PHE A 119 -24.56 6.40 -30.82
CA PHE A 119 -24.08 5.60 -31.94
C PHE A 119 -22.66 5.13 -31.66
N ASP A 120 -22.42 3.83 -31.84
CA ASP A 120 -21.07 3.29 -31.79
C ASP A 120 -20.29 3.50 -33.09
N GLN A 121 -19.00 3.18 -33.06
CA GLN A 121 -18.06 3.23 -34.18
C GLN A 121 -18.49 2.40 -35.40
N ASP A 122 -19.39 1.42 -35.22
CA ASP A 122 -19.87 0.51 -36.26
C ASP A 122 -21.26 0.92 -36.78
N GLY A 123 -21.82 2.02 -36.26
CA GLY A 123 -23.13 2.54 -36.62
C GLY A 123 -24.30 1.91 -35.86
N SER A 124 -24.05 1.04 -34.88
CA SER A 124 -25.10 0.50 -34.00
C SER A 124 -25.72 1.63 -33.18
N LEU A 125 -27.04 1.57 -33.01
CA LEU A 125 -27.82 2.59 -32.31
C LEU A 125 -28.25 2.09 -30.93
N TYR A 126 -28.22 2.99 -29.96
CA TYR A 126 -28.68 2.73 -28.59
C TYR A 126 -29.57 3.89 -28.13
N PRO A 127 -30.90 3.73 -28.10
CA PRO A 127 -31.80 4.77 -27.63
C PRO A 127 -31.80 4.83 -26.10
N TYR A 128 -31.94 6.02 -25.55
CA TYR A 128 -31.94 6.26 -24.11
C TYR A 128 -33.10 7.16 -23.68
N ASP A 129 -33.57 6.96 -22.45
CA ASP A 129 -34.41 7.94 -21.75
C ASP A 129 -33.57 8.77 -20.78
N GLN A 130 -32.49 8.16 -20.25
CA GLN A 130 -31.42 8.84 -19.52
C GLN A 130 -30.05 8.32 -19.97
N LEU A 131 -29.09 9.23 -20.10
CA LEU A 131 -27.72 8.92 -20.53
C LEU A 131 -26.72 9.30 -19.44
N VAL A 132 -25.78 8.41 -19.15
CA VAL A 132 -24.68 8.67 -18.20
C VAL A 132 -23.36 8.57 -18.93
N LEU A 133 -22.60 9.67 -18.96
CA LEU A 133 -21.23 9.70 -19.45
C LEU A 133 -20.29 9.34 -18.30
N ALA A 134 -19.69 8.15 -18.39
CA ALA A 134 -18.69 7.61 -17.47
C ALA A 134 -17.38 7.27 -18.22
N THR A 135 -17.04 8.09 -19.22
CA THR A 135 -15.96 7.86 -20.19
C THR A 135 -14.55 7.99 -19.60
N GLY A 136 -14.43 8.45 -18.36
CA GLY A 136 -13.15 8.53 -17.64
C GLY A 136 -12.13 9.47 -18.28
N SER A 137 -10.87 9.06 -18.28
CA SER A 137 -9.75 9.84 -18.81
C SER A 137 -8.76 8.96 -19.59
N HIS A 138 -8.00 9.59 -20.49
CA HIS A 138 -6.88 8.98 -21.23
C HIS A 138 -5.53 9.50 -20.72
N ALA A 139 -4.47 8.73 -20.96
CA ALA A 139 -3.10 9.15 -20.67
C ALA A 139 -2.75 10.41 -21.47
N PHE A 140 -2.24 11.44 -20.79
CA PHE A 140 -1.78 12.66 -21.43
C PHE A 140 -0.38 12.43 -22.01
N VAL A 141 -0.27 12.54 -23.33
CA VAL A 141 1.01 12.53 -24.05
C VAL A 141 1.37 13.99 -24.38
N PRO A 142 2.45 14.55 -23.79
CA PRO A 142 2.90 15.89 -24.13
C PRO A 142 3.28 15.99 -25.62
N PRO A 143 3.17 17.17 -26.25
CA PRO A 143 3.50 17.37 -27.65
C PRO A 143 5.02 17.40 -27.88
N ILE A 144 5.70 16.31 -27.53
CA ILE A 144 7.13 16.09 -27.74
C ILE A 144 7.27 15.28 -29.03
N ARG A 145 8.17 15.70 -29.92
CA ARG A 145 8.43 14.98 -31.17
C ARG A 145 8.92 13.56 -30.86
N GLY A 146 8.29 12.56 -31.48
CA GLY A 146 8.66 11.14 -31.32
C GLY A 146 7.94 10.40 -30.20
N CYS A 147 6.96 11.01 -29.52
CA CYS A 147 6.14 10.31 -28.53
C CYS A 147 5.26 9.18 -29.12
N ASP A 148 5.09 9.15 -30.44
CA ASP A 148 4.38 8.15 -31.23
C ASP A 148 5.33 7.10 -31.86
N SER A 149 6.63 7.18 -31.53
CA SER A 149 7.63 6.26 -32.07
C SER A 149 7.51 4.85 -31.50
N GLU A 150 7.99 3.87 -32.26
CA GLU A 150 8.07 2.48 -31.81
C GLU A 150 8.89 2.37 -30.50
N GLY A 151 8.39 1.59 -29.54
CA GLY A 151 9.01 1.42 -28.23
C GLY A 151 8.63 2.50 -27.21
N VAL A 152 7.81 3.48 -27.60
CA VAL A 152 7.19 4.47 -26.70
C VAL A 152 5.75 4.04 -26.38
N PHE A 153 5.45 3.93 -25.10
CA PHE A 153 4.17 3.46 -24.57
C PHE A 153 3.55 4.46 -23.60
N VAL A 154 2.29 4.22 -23.26
CA VAL A 154 1.61 4.86 -22.12
C VAL A 154 1.25 3.81 -21.07
N TYR A 155 0.75 4.24 -19.93
CA TYR A 155 0.29 3.36 -18.85
C TYR A 155 -1.11 3.79 -18.38
N ARG A 156 -2.15 3.04 -18.80
CA ARG A 156 -3.53 3.34 -18.40
C ARG A 156 -4.50 2.14 -18.45
N THR A 157 -4.28 1.21 -19.36
CA THR A 157 -5.17 0.07 -19.65
C THR A 157 -4.42 -1.25 -19.56
N ILE A 158 -5.15 -2.38 -19.45
CA ILE A 158 -4.53 -3.72 -19.55
C ILE A 158 -3.88 -3.91 -20.93
N ALA A 159 -4.49 -3.41 -22.00
CA ALA A 159 -3.93 -3.48 -23.35
C ALA A 159 -2.57 -2.74 -23.46
N ASP A 160 -2.38 -1.65 -22.72
CA ASP A 160 -1.08 -0.96 -22.64
C ASP A 160 -0.03 -1.87 -21.98
N LEU A 161 -0.42 -2.58 -20.90
CA LEU A 161 0.48 -3.49 -20.20
C LEU A 161 0.86 -4.71 -21.05
N GLU A 162 -0.12 -5.27 -21.77
CA GLU A 162 0.12 -6.34 -22.72
C GLU A 162 1.06 -5.89 -23.84
N SER A 163 0.86 -4.69 -24.37
CA SER A 163 1.75 -4.12 -25.40
C SER A 163 3.19 -3.94 -24.88
N ILE A 164 3.36 -3.45 -23.64
CA ILE A 164 4.69 -3.34 -22.99
C ILE A 164 5.32 -4.72 -22.80
N ARG A 165 4.56 -5.70 -22.29
CA ARG A 165 5.03 -7.07 -22.08
C ARG A 165 5.48 -7.71 -23.39
N ASP A 166 4.66 -7.62 -24.42
CA ASP A 166 4.90 -8.26 -25.71
C ASP A 166 6.09 -7.61 -26.44
N TYR A 167 6.28 -6.30 -26.27
CA TYR A 167 7.49 -5.61 -26.74
C TYR A 167 8.75 -6.11 -26.01
N CYS A 168 8.69 -6.22 -24.68
CA CYS A 168 9.80 -6.78 -23.89
C CYS A 168 10.09 -8.25 -24.21
N ALA A 169 9.08 -9.04 -24.57
CA ALA A 169 9.26 -10.46 -24.92
C ALA A 169 9.85 -10.64 -26.33
N SER A 170 9.53 -9.74 -27.27
CA SER A 170 9.98 -9.80 -28.66
C SER A 170 11.37 -9.18 -28.90
N ARG A 171 11.89 -8.39 -27.95
CA ARG A 171 13.17 -7.69 -28.06
C ARG A 171 14.04 -7.89 -26.82
N ASN A 172 15.36 -7.74 -26.96
CA ASN A 172 16.29 -7.79 -25.83
C ASN A 172 16.30 -6.44 -25.08
N VAL A 173 15.18 -6.10 -24.43
CA VAL A 173 15.00 -4.86 -23.66
C VAL A 173 15.71 -5.01 -22.30
N ARG A 174 16.56 -4.04 -21.93
CA ARG A 174 17.29 -4.04 -20.65
C ARG A 174 17.14 -2.73 -19.88
N ARG A 175 16.89 -1.62 -20.58
CA ARG A 175 16.78 -0.27 -20.03
C ARG A 175 15.40 0.30 -20.31
N GLY A 176 14.68 0.68 -19.25
CA GLY A 176 13.38 1.34 -19.32
C GLY A 176 13.47 2.80 -18.88
N GLY A 177 12.83 3.69 -19.64
CA GLY A 177 12.63 5.09 -19.26
C GLY A 177 11.17 5.35 -18.87
N VAL A 178 10.94 6.24 -17.90
CA VAL A 178 9.61 6.76 -17.60
C VAL A 178 9.63 8.28 -17.60
N ILE A 179 8.81 8.92 -18.44
CA ILE A 179 8.59 10.37 -18.41
C ILE A 179 7.47 10.67 -17.42
N GLY A 180 7.82 11.34 -16.32
CA GLY A 180 6.92 11.72 -15.23
C GLY A 180 7.33 11.09 -13.90
N GLY A 181 7.58 11.92 -12.89
CA GLY A 181 7.91 11.53 -11.51
C GLY A 181 6.73 11.66 -10.55
N GLY A 182 5.49 11.64 -11.06
CA GLY A 182 4.26 11.62 -10.28
C GLY A 182 3.84 10.21 -9.86
N LEU A 183 2.60 10.07 -9.38
CA LEU A 183 2.03 8.79 -8.93
C LEU A 183 2.09 7.70 -10.01
N LEU A 184 1.47 7.98 -11.15
CA LEU A 184 1.44 7.04 -12.30
C LEU A 184 2.84 6.73 -12.83
N GLY A 185 3.74 7.71 -12.82
CA GLY A 185 5.12 7.50 -13.29
C GLY A 185 5.92 6.59 -12.36
N LEU A 186 5.76 6.72 -11.04
CA LEU A 186 6.42 5.84 -10.09
C LEU A 186 5.80 4.43 -10.10
N GLU A 187 4.52 4.28 -10.42
CA GLU A 187 3.89 2.98 -10.69
C GLU A 187 4.40 2.35 -11.99
N ALA A 188 4.49 3.13 -13.08
CA ALA A 188 5.09 2.67 -14.33
C ALA A 188 6.55 2.24 -14.13
N ALA A 189 7.31 2.96 -13.30
CA ALA A 189 8.68 2.59 -12.98
C ALA A 189 8.76 1.24 -12.25
N LYS A 190 7.82 0.96 -11.33
CA LYS A 190 7.70 -0.34 -10.65
C LYS A 190 7.41 -1.46 -11.66
N ILE A 191 6.50 -1.23 -12.60
CA ILE A 191 6.17 -2.19 -13.66
C ILE A 191 7.41 -2.56 -14.47
N LEU A 192 8.20 -1.58 -14.91
CA LEU A 192 9.43 -1.83 -15.67
C LEU A 192 10.47 -2.57 -14.83
N MET A 193 10.52 -2.34 -13.51
CA MET A 193 11.39 -3.11 -12.63
C MET A 193 10.92 -4.56 -12.43
N ASP A 194 9.62 -4.80 -12.35
CA ASP A 194 9.07 -6.17 -12.24
C ASP A 194 9.33 -6.99 -13.50
N LEU A 195 9.44 -6.30 -14.65
CA LEU A 195 9.92 -6.85 -15.92
C LEU A 195 11.45 -7.05 -15.96
N GLY A 196 12.17 -6.74 -14.87
CA GLY A 196 13.62 -6.93 -14.75
C GLY A 196 14.48 -5.85 -15.41
N LEU A 197 13.90 -4.71 -15.80
CA LEU A 197 14.63 -3.64 -16.48
C LEU A 197 15.38 -2.73 -15.48
N SER A 198 16.48 -2.15 -15.95
CA SER A 198 17.11 -0.99 -15.30
C SER A 198 16.30 0.26 -15.63
N VAL A 199 15.77 0.96 -14.62
CA VAL A 199 14.77 2.02 -14.83
C VAL A 199 15.32 3.41 -14.52
N SER A 200 15.08 4.35 -15.43
CA SER A 200 15.30 5.78 -15.22
C SER A 200 13.97 6.54 -15.23
N VAL A 201 13.66 7.23 -14.13
CA VAL A 201 12.52 8.16 -14.03
C VAL A 201 12.98 9.57 -14.35
N ILE A 202 12.34 10.18 -15.34
CA ILE A 202 12.65 11.49 -15.90
C ILE A 202 11.56 12.47 -15.46
N GLU A 203 11.94 13.48 -14.69
CA GLU A 203 11.02 14.48 -14.15
C GLU A 203 11.54 15.88 -14.45
N MET A 204 10.64 16.75 -14.93
CA MET A 204 10.93 18.14 -15.23
C MET A 204 11.04 18.98 -13.95
N ALA A 205 10.27 18.63 -12.92
CA ALA A 205 10.27 19.29 -11.62
C ALA A 205 11.55 19.02 -10.81
N PRO A 206 11.87 19.86 -9.81
CA PRO A 206 13.01 19.65 -8.91
C PRO A 206 12.80 18.54 -7.87
N GLY A 207 11.64 17.88 -7.86
CA GLY A 207 11.28 16.82 -6.91
C GLY A 207 10.24 15.85 -7.48
N LEU A 208 10.19 14.65 -6.92
CA LEU A 208 9.15 13.66 -7.21
C LEU A 208 7.80 14.07 -6.58
N MET A 209 6.71 13.68 -7.23
CA MET A 209 5.33 14.01 -6.83
C MET A 209 5.13 15.51 -6.54
N PRO A 210 5.47 16.41 -7.49
CA PRO A 210 5.53 17.86 -7.24
C PRO A 210 4.18 18.50 -6.90
N ARG A 211 3.06 17.81 -7.16
CA ARG A 211 1.72 18.27 -6.75
C ARG A 211 1.41 17.93 -5.29
N GLN A 212 2.02 16.88 -4.75
CA GLN A 212 1.69 16.30 -3.45
C GLN A 212 2.75 16.59 -2.37
N LEU A 213 4.03 16.67 -2.76
CA LEU A 213 5.16 16.71 -1.84
C LEU A 213 5.92 18.04 -1.91
N ASP A 214 6.41 18.48 -0.76
CA ASP A 214 7.40 19.55 -0.68
C ASP A 214 8.82 19.03 -0.93
N ALA A 215 9.80 19.93 -0.93
CA ALA A 215 11.19 19.61 -1.21
C ALA A 215 11.81 18.57 -0.26
N ASP A 216 11.48 18.63 1.03
CA ASP A 216 12.02 17.71 2.04
C ASP A 216 11.46 16.29 1.86
N ALA A 217 10.14 16.20 1.70
CA ALA A 217 9.45 14.94 1.45
C ALA A 217 9.89 14.32 0.12
N ALA A 218 9.95 15.13 -0.94
CA ALA A 218 10.43 14.70 -2.26
C ALA A 218 11.89 14.24 -2.22
N GLY A 219 12.74 14.92 -1.44
CA GLY A 219 14.13 14.54 -1.22
C GLY A 219 14.26 13.18 -0.50
N LEU A 220 13.44 12.93 0.51
CA LEU A 220 13.39 11.63 1.19
C LEU A 220 12.89 10.52 0.25
N LEU A 221 11.81 10.78 -0.49
CA LEU A 221 11.26 9.83 -1.45
C LEU A 221 12.31 9.47 -2.51
N LYS A 222 12.99 10.48 -3.09
CA LYS A 222 14.08 10.28 -4.04
C LYS A 222 15.16 9.35 -3.49
N ARG A 223 15.62 9.55 -2.25
CA ARG A 223 16.63 8.67 -1.62
C ARG A 223 16.13 7.23 -1.49
N LYS A 224 14.89 7.04 -1.03
CA LYS A 224 14.29 5.70 -0.89
C LYS A 224 14.15 5.02 -2.26
N ILE A 225 13.62 5.70 -3.27
CA ILE A 225 13.48 5.17 -4.63
C ILE A 225 14.85 4.83 -5.26
N LYS A 226 15.86 5.70 -5.10
CA LYS A 226 17.23 5.39 -5.54
C LYS A 226 17.82 4.16 -4.84
N SER A 227 17.52 3.96 -3.56
CA SER A 227 17.98 2.78 -2.82
C SER A 227 17.36 1.46 -3.31
N LEU A 228 16.26 1.53 -4.08
CA LEU A 228 15.64 0.39 -4.74
C LEU A 228 16.21 0.11 -6.13
N GLY A 229 17.19 0.90 -6.60
CA GLY A 229 17.85 0.71 -7.90
C GLY A 229 17.28 1.55 -9.05
N VAL A 230 16.33 2.44 -8.78
CA VAL A 230 15.81 3.36 -9.80
C VAL A 230 16.72 4.57 -9.95
N ASP A 231 17.12 4.87 -11.17
CA ASP A 231 17.77 6.13 -11.46
C ASP A 231 16.74 7.26 -11.57
N VAL A 232 16.98 8.37 -10.87
CA VAL A 232 16.03 9.49 -10.79
C VAL A 232 16.69 10.74 -11.35
N GLN A 233 16.20 11.14 -12.52
CA GLN A 233 16.66 12.25 -13.36
C GLN A 233 15.70 13.44 -13.22
N LEU A 234 16.00 14.32 -12.26
CA LEU A 234 15.20 15.52 -12.00
C LEU A 234 15.69 16.70 -12.83
N VAL A 235 14.82 17.70 -13.00
CA VAL A 235 15.10 18.90 -13.80
C VAL A 235 15.57 18.51 -15.21
N ARG A 236 14.85 17.59 -15.85
CA ARG A 236 15.08 17.19 -17.24
C ARG A 236 13.94 17.64 -18.13
N ARG A 237 14.24 18.41 -19.16
CA ARG A 237 13.27 18.92 -20.13
C ARG A 237 13.45 18.16 -21.44
N THR A 238 12.61 17.15 -21.65
CA THR A 238 12.63 16.37 -22.89
C THR A 238 12.22 17.26 -24.06
N GLU A 239 13.10 17.35 -25.05
CA GLU A 239 12.91 18.14 -26.27
C GLU A 239 12.46 17.26 -27.44
N SER A 240 13.11 16.11 -27.61
CA SER A 240 12.78 15.17 -28.66
C SER A 240 13.04 13.72 -28.23
N ILE A 241 12.36 12.78 -28.89
CA ILE A 241 12.54 11.35 -28.75
C ILE A 241 12.83 10.81 -30.15
N ALA A 242 13.92 10.05 -30.30
CA ALA A 242 14.34 9.49 -31.57
C ALA A 242 14.62 7.99 -31.43
N VAL A 243 14.09 7.20 -32.37
CA VAL A 243 14.48 5.79 -32.52
C VAL A 243 15.87 5.75 -33.18
N VAL A 244 16.77 4.99 -32.58
CA VAL A 244 18.15 4.79 -33.02
C VAL A 244 18.46 3.29 -33.05
N ASP A 245 19.58 2.88 -33.66
CA ASP A 245 19.93 1.47 -33.81
C ASP A 245 19.97 0.69 -32.47
N GLU A 246 20.31 1.38 -31.37
CA GLU A 246 20.37 0.82 -30.01
C GLU A 246 19.17 1.18 -29.12
N GLY A 247 17.99 1.41 -29.71
CA GLY A 247 16.73 1.65 -28.99
C GLY A 247 16.22 3.08 -29.17
N ILE A 248 16.02 3.79 -28.07
CA ILE A 248 15.43 5.14 -28.04
C ILE A 248 16.42 6.10 -27.39
N ARG A 249 16.71 7.20 -28.08
CA ARG A 249 17.43 8.35 -27.55
C ARG A 249 16.46 9.44 -27.13
N ILE A 250 16.56 9.87 -25.87
CA ILE A 250 15.78 10.96 -25.30
C ILE A 250 16.70 12.18 -25.22
N GLU A 251 16.39 13.20 -26.01
CA GLU A 251 17.17 14.43 -26.08
C GLU A 251 16.60 15.45 -25.08
N PHE A 252 17.46 16.06 -24.28
CA PHE A 252 17.07 17.07 -23.32
C PHE A 252 17.59 18.45 -23.73
N SER A 253 16.76 19.47 -23.57
CA SER A 253 17.18 20.85 -23.86
C SER A 253 18.20 21.40 -22.85
N ASN A 254 18.47 20.67 -21.77
CA ASN A 254 19.20 21.16 -20.60
C ASN A 254 20.13 20.12 -19.94
N ALA A 255 20.33 18.97 -20.56
CA ALA A 255 21.17 17.88 -20.06
C ALA A 255 21.67 17.00 -21.21
N SER A 256 22.63 16.11 -20.94
CA SER A 256 23.03 15.08 -21.89
C SER A 256 21.92 14.07 -22.13
N ASP A 257 21.82 13.58 -23.36
CA ASP A 257 20.84 12.58 -23.79
C ASP A 257 20.86 11.31 -22.92
N LEU A 258 19.69 10.67 -22.84
CA LEU A 258 19.52 9.38 -22.18
C LEU A 258 19.11 8.33 -23.21
N HIS A 259 19.77 7.17 -23.15
CA HIS A 259 19.47 6.04 -24.03
C HIS A 259 18.74 4.95 -23.25
N VAL A 260 17.58 4.53 -23.75
CA VAL A 260 16.75 3.46 -23.20
C VAL A 260 16.26 2.55 -24.33
N ASP A 261 15.81 1.35 -24.01
CA ASP A 261 15.30 0.40 -25.00
C ASP A 261 13.76 0.45 -25.09
N LEU A 262 13.11 0.94 -24.04
CA LEU A 262 11.66 1.16 -23.95
C LEU A 262 11.39 2.44 -23.14
N LEU A 263 10.37 3.20 -23.54
CA LEU A 263 9.96 4.44 -22.86
C LEU A 263 8.47 4.41 -22.52
N VAL A 264 8.10 4.77 -21.29
CA VAL A 264 6.70 4.97 -20.88
C VAL A 264 6.44 6.45 -20.59
N VAL A 265 5.41 7.01 -21.21
CA VAL A 265 4.95 8.39 -20.96
C VAL A 265 3.85 8.37 -19.90
N ALA A 266 4.14 8.94 -18.74
CA ALA A 266 3.25 9.02 -17.57
C ALA A 266 3.11 10.47 -17.07
N ALA A 267 2.76 11.39 -17.98
CA ALA A 267 2.67 12.83 -17.71
C ALA A 267 1.30 13.29 -17.13
N GLY A 268 0.50 12.36 -16.62
CA GLY A 268 -0.85 12.59 -16.10
C GLY A 268 -1.94 12.13 -17.06
N VAL A 269 -3.18 12.54 -16.79
CA VAL A 269 -4.37 12.15 -17.58
C VAL A 269 -5.20 13.37 -18.01
N ARG A 270 -6.08 13.18 -18.99
CA ARG A 270 -7.05 14.17 -19.47
C ARG A 270 -8.46 13.58 -19.60
N PRO A 271 -9.51 14.32 -19.18
CA PRO A 271 -10.90 13.89 -19.36
C PRO A 271 -11.22 13.46 -20.80
N ASN A 272 -12.04 12.41 -20.94
CA ASN A 272 -12.63 12.01 -22.22
C ASN A 272 -13.92 12.79 -22.47
N ASP A 273 -13.79 14.07 -22.80
CA ASP A 273 -14.90 15.03 -22.97
C ASP A 273 -15.28 15.33 -24.43
N LYS A 274 -14.48 14.86 -25.40
CA LYS A 274 -14.71 15.09 -26.84
C LYS A 274 -16.08 14.66 -27.32
N LEU A 275 -16.60 13.53 -26.82
CA LEU A 275 -17.95 13.04 -27.17
C LEU A 275 -19.04 14.03 -26.73
N ALA A 276 -18.91 14.59 -25.52
CA ALA A 276 -19.84 15.56 -24.99
C ALA A 276 -19.73 16.92 -25.71
N GLU A 277 -18.49 17.34 -26.00
CA GLU A 277 -18.19 18.57 -26.75
C GLU A 277 -18.82 18.52 -28.15
N ALA A 278 -18.64 17.40 -28.87
CA ALA A 278 -19.25 17.18 -30.18
C ALA A 278 -20.79 17.13 -30.13
N ALA A 279 -21.36 16.72 -28.99
CA ALA A 279 -22.80 16.72 -28.73
C ALA A 279 -23.36 18.11 -28.31
N GLY A 280 -22.51 19.14 -28.24
CA GLY A 280 -22.90 20.49 -27.81
C GLY A 280 -23.23 20.60 -26.32
N LEU A 281 -22.67 19.72 -25.49
CA LEU A 281 -22.73 19.85 -24.03
C LEU A 281 -21.68 20.85 -23.52
N GLU A 282 -21.99 21.54 -22.42
CA GLU A 282 -21.03 22.47 -21.83
C GLU A 282 -19.78 21.75 -21.31
N ILE A 283 -18.61 22.27 -21.67
CA ILE A 283 -17.30 21.77 -21.21
C ILE A 283 -16.72 22.77 -20.20
N GLY A 284 -16.15 22.26 -19.12
CA GLY A 284 -15.49 23.08 -18.10
C GLY A 284 -14.26 23.81 -18.64
N PRO A 285 -13.86 24.96 -18.05
CA PRO A 285 -12.70 25.73 -18.50
C PRO A 285 -11.38 24.97 -18.36
N ARG A 286 -11.35 23.94 -17.51
CA ARG A 286 -10.21 23.02 -17.34
C ARG A 286 -10.43 21.66 -18.02
N ARG A 287 -11.27 21.62 -19.07
CA ARG A 287 -11.79 20.40 -19.71
C ARG A 287 -12.75 19.61 -18.80
N GLY A 288 -13.30 18.53 -19.32
CA GLY A 288 -14.31 17.71 -18.65
C GLY A 288 -15.73 18.21 -18.90
N VAL A 289 -16.68 17.29 -18.90
CA VAL A 289 -18.12 17.57 -19.07
C VAL A 289 -18.62 18.33 -17.86
N LYS A 290 -19.08 19.56 -18.06
CA LYS A 290 -19.53 20.40 -16.94
C LYS A 290 -20.82 19.84 -16.35
N VAL A 291 -20.84 19.68 -15.03
CA VAL A 291 -22.00 19.17 -14.30
C VAL A 291 -22.39 20.06 -13.12
N ASN A 292 -23.68 20.06 -12.80
CA ASN A 292 -24.20 20.68 -11.59
C ASN A 292 -24.05 19.75 -10.36
N ALA A 293 -24.56 20.18 -9.19
CA ALA A 293 -24.50 19.39 -7.95
C ALA A 293 -25.36 18.10 -7.98
N CYS A 294 -26.27 17.98 -8.94
CA CYS A 294 -27.03 16.76 -9.22
C CYS A 294 -26.35 15.86 -10.25
N LEU A 295 -25.13 16.20 -10.69
CA LEU A 295 -24.34 15.53 -11.72
C LEU A 295 -24.96 15.58 -13.13
N GLN A 296 -25.93 16.47 -13.35
CA GLN A 296 -26.54 16.73 -14.65
C GLN A 296 -25.65 17.66 -15.47
N THR A 297 -25.60 17.42 -16.78
CA THR A 297 -24.93 18.28 -17.76
C THR A 297 -25.81 19.49 -18.12
N SER A 298 -25.47 20.23 -19.18
CA SER A 298 -26.37 21.25 -19.75
C SER A 298 -27.64 20.66 -20.38
N ASP A 299 -27.71 19.34 -20.55
CA ASP A 299 -28.91 18.61 -20.88
C ASP A 299 -29.47 17.91 -19.63
N PRO A 300 -30.76 18.10 -19.27
CA PRO A 300 -31.33 17.53 -18.04
C PRO A 300 -31.43 16.00 -18.04
N ASP A 301 -31.43 15.37 -19.22
CA ASP A 301 -31.53 13.91 -19.38
C ASP A 301 -30.15 13.24 -19.53
N ILE A 302 -29.06 14.04 -19.50
CA ILE A 302 -27.67 13.56 -19.61
C ILE A 302 -26.90 13.93 -18.35
N PHE A 303 -26.24 12.92 -17.76
CA PHE A 303 -25.40 13.02 -16.57
C PHE A 303 -23.94 12.73 -16.93
N ALA A 304 -23.00 13.18 -16.10
CA ALA A 304 -21.61 12.74 -16.20
C ALA A 304 -21.01 12.44 -14.83
N ILE A 305 -20.25 11.34 -14.73
CA ILE A 305 -19.59 10.89 -13.50
C ILE A 305 -18.18 10.40 -13.76
N GLY A 306 -17.36 10.39 -12.70
CA GLY A 306 -15.97 9.95 -12.78
C GLY A 306 -15.06 11.03 -13.37
N GLU A 307 -13.89 10.61 -13.86
CA GLU A 307 -12.83 11.54 -14.30
C GLU A 307 -13.19 12.36 -15.55
N CYS A 308 -14.25 12.01 -16.28
CA CYS A 308 -14.73 12.82 -17.39
C CYS A 308 -15.55 14.04 -16.94
N ALA A 309 -16.05 14.05 -15.70
CA ALA A 309 -16.91 15.11 -15.18
C ALA A 309 -16.10 16.27 -14.58
N SER A 310 -16.58 17.49 -14.82
CA SER A 310 -16.07 18.73 -14.24
C SER A 310 -17.15 19.35 -13.36
N PHE A 311 -16.93 19.36 -12.04
CA PHE A 311 -17.84 19.98 -11.06
C PHE A 311 -17.16 21.21 -10.45
N ASN A 312 -17.83 22.36 -10.48
CA ASN A 312 -17.25 23.65 -10.05
C ASN A 312 -15.86 23.93 -10.67
N ASP A 313 -15.74 23.73 -11.99
CA ASP A 313 -14.52 23.92 -12.77
C ASP A 313 -13.31 23.07 -12.31
N HIS A 314 -13.61 21.96 -11.62
CA HIS A 314 -12.64 21.01 -11.11
C HIS A 314 -12.91 19.60 -11.62
N VAL A 315 -11.85 18.93 -12.05
CA VAL A 315 -11.85 17.54 -12.51
C VAL A 315 -11.12 16.71 -11.46
N PHE A 316 -11.73 15.59 -11.09
CA PHE A 316 -11.16 14.67 -10.12
C PHE A 316 -10.42 13.54 -10.83
N GLY A 317 -9.16 13.29 -10.47
CA GLY A 317 -8.30 12.26 -11.07
C GLY A 317 -8.04 11.06 -10.16
N LEU A 318 -8.96 10.75 -9.25
CA LEU A 318 -8.84 9.68 -8.26
C LEU A 318 -10.11 8.83 -8.22
N ALA A 319 -9.96 7.55 -7.88
CA ALA A 319 -11.07 6.60 -7.81
C ALA A 319 -12.13 7.00 -6.76
N ALA A 320 -11.72 7.53 -5.61
CA ALA A 320 -12.64 7.86 -4.52
C ALA A 320 -13.70 8.92 -4.91
N PRO A 321 -13.32 10.06 -5.53
CA PRO A 321 -14.28 10.97 -6.15
C PRO A 321 -15.21 10.32 -7.17
N CYS A 322 -14.70 9.41 -8.01
CA CYS A 322 -15.51 8.74 -9.02
C CYS A 322 -16.64 7.90 -8.39
N PHE A 323 -16.31 7.13 -7.36
CA PHE A 323 -17.30 6.34 -6.62
C PHE A 323 -18.30 7.22 -5.87
N ARG A 324 -17.86 8.34 -5.30
CA ARG A 324 -18.78 9.30 -4.66
C ARG A 324 -19.75 9.92 -5.66
N MET A 325 -19.32 10.23 -6.88
CA MET A 325 -20.24 10.68 -7.93
C MET A 325 -21.26 9.58 -8.27
N ALA A 326 -20.82 8.33 -8.35
CA ALA A 326 -21.73 7.19 -8.54
C ALA A 326 -22.73 7.03 -7.38
N ASP A 327 -22.33 7.24 -6.11
CA ASP A 327 -23.22 7.25 -4.93
C ASP A 327 -24.34 8.28 -5.09
N VAL A 328 -23.95 9.53 -5.38
CA VAL A 328 -24.91 10.62 -5.54
C VAL A 328 -25.85 10.35 -6.71
N LEU A 329 -25.32 9.95 -7.87
CA LEU A 329 -26.16 9.70 -9.05
C LEU A 329 -27.12 8.54 -8.82
N ALA A 330 -26.70 7.45 -8.17
CA ALA A 330 -27.59 6.33 -7.84
C ALA A 330 -28.76 6.80 -6.95
N GLN A 331 -28.50 7.64 -5.94
CA GLN A 331 -29.54 8.20 -5.09
C GLN A 331 -30.48 9.15 -5.84
N ARG A 332 -29.95 9.93 -6.79
CA ARG A 332 -30.77 10.79 -7.68
C ARG A 332 -31.68 9.97 -8.59
N LEU A 333 -31.16 8.90 -9.19
CA LEU A 333 -31.94 7.98 -10.02
C LEU A 333 -33.00 7.21 -9.22
N ALA A 334 -32.82 7.10 -7.90
CA ALA A 334 -33.80 6.58 -6.95
C ALA A 334 -34.91 7.58 -6.56
N GLY A 335 -34.84 8.83 -7.03
CA GLY A 335 -35.75 9.91 -6.65
C GLY A 335 -35.33 10.71 -5.41
N GLY A 336 -34.11 10.51 -4.91
CA GLY A 336 -33.55 11.27 -3.78
C GLY A 336 -33.08 12.69 -4.13
N ASP A 337 -32.78 13.47 -3.11
CA ASP A 337 -32.35 14.88 -3.20
C ASP A 337 -30.86 15.11 -2.90
N THR A 338 -30.08 14.03 -2.76
CA THR A 338 -28.65 14.09 -2.46
C THR A 338 -27.85 14.83 -3.54
N THR A 339 -26.94 15.70 -3.10
CA THR A 339 -26.08 16.50 -3.98
C THR A 339 -24.60 16.19 -3.79
N PHE A 340 -23.85 16.30 -4.88
CA PHE A 340 -22.40 16.22 -4.88
C PHE A 340 -21.80 17.56 -4.46
N ASN A 341 -21.04 17.55 -3.37
CA ASN A 341 -20.42 18.73 -2.77
C ASN A 341 -18.89 18.69 -2.88
N GLY A 342 -18.36 17.92 -3.84
CA GLY A 342 -16.96 17.57 -3.93
C GLY A 342 -16.59 16.29 -3.19
N ALA A 343 -15.32 15.90 -3.32
CA ALA A 343 -14.80 14.66 -2.80
C ALA A 343 -13.43 14.87 -2.13
N ASP A 344 -13.11 13.96 -1.21
CA ASP A 344 -11.78 13.90 -0.62
C ASP A 344 -10.78 13.42 -1.69
N GLU A 345 -9.76 14.23 -1.96
CA GLU A 345 -8.66 13.92 -2.88
C GLU A 345 -7.43 13.39 -2.16
N SER A 346 -7.62 12.92 -0.93
CA SER A 346 -6.59 12.20 -0.18
C SER A 346 -6.09 10.99 -0.98
N ALA A 347 -4.78 10.92 -1.18
CA ALA A 347 -4.11 9.80 -1.82
C ALA A 347 -3.24 9.08 -0.79
N GLU A 348 -3.34 7.75 -0.74
CA GLU A 348 -2.46 6.91 0.07
C GLU A 348 -2.00 5.74 -0.79
N LEU A 349 -0.70 5.70 -1.07
CA LEU A 349 -0.12 4.76 -2.01
C LEU A 349 1.13 4.13 -1.42
N LYS A 350 1.34 2.85 -1.72
CA LYS A 350 2.59 2.14 -1.46
C LYS A 350 3.41 2.13 -2.75
N LEU A 351 4.09 3.24 -3.02
CA LEU A 351 4.93 3.37 -4.20
C LEU A 351 6.22 2.58 -3.97
N MET A 352 6.34 1.43 -4.63
CA MET A 352 7.53 0.57 -4.54
C MET A 352 7.89 0.16 -3.10
N GLY A 353 6.88 -0.10 -2.27
CA GLY A 353 7.06 -0.43 -0.85
C GLY A 353 7.32 0.78 0.06
N VAL A 354 7.36 2.01 -0.47
CA VAL A 354 7.40 3.24 0.31
C VAL A 354 5.98 3.77 0.50
N GLN A 355 5.52 3.87 1.75
CA GLN A 355 4.24 4.52 2.04
C GLN A 355 4.36 6.02 1.76
N VAL A 356 3.47 6.55 0.93
CA VAL A 356 3.29 7.98 0.70
C VAL A 356 1.82 8.30 0.88
N ALA A 357 1.53 9.30 1.69
CA ALA A 357 0.15 9.78 1.85
C ALA A 357 0.08 11.30 1.79
N THR A 358 -0.98 11.79 1.18
CA THR A 358 -1.45 13.17 1.25
C THR A 358 -2.90 13.14 1.63
N LEU A 359 -3.26 13.80 2.73
CA LEU A 359 -4.61 13.82 3.27
C LEU A 359 -5.14 15.25 3.33
N GLY A 360 -6.41 15.44 2.98
CA GLY A 360 -7.08 16.74 3.03
C GLY A 360 -6.44 17.77 2.10
N THR A 361 -6.32 19.02 2.57
CA THR A 361 -5.72 20.10 1.77
C THR A 361 -4.27 19.78 1.41
N THR A 362 -3.93 19.86 0.12
CA THR A 362 -2.56 19.65 -0.34
C THR A 362 -1.70 20.91 -0.14
N ILE A 363 -0.37 20.75 -0.14
CA ILE A 363 0.56 21.88 0.06
C ILE A 363 0.39 22.94 -1.04
N GLY A 364 0.15 22.52 -2.29
CA GLY A 364 -0.04 23.43 -3.42
C GLY A 364 -1.29 24.31 -3.33
N GLU A 365 -2.29 23.86 -2.56
CA GLU A 365 -3.57 24.56 -2.37
C GLU A 365 -3.60 25.34 -1.04
N PHE A 366 -2.59 25.17 -0.18
CA PHE A 366 -2.55 25.74 1.15
C PHE A 366 -2.10 27.20 1.12
N ALA A 367 -3.06 28.12 0.97
CA ALA A 367 -2.81 29.56 0.87
C ALA A 367 -2.61 30.28 2.23
N GLY A 368 -2.84 29.60 3.38
CA GLY A 368 -2.68 30.23 4.69
C GLY A 368 -2.80 29.26 5.87
N GLY A 369 -1.97 29.48 6.91
CA GLY A 369 -2.00 28.75 8.18
C GLY A 369 -0.62 28.36 8.70
N ASN A 370 -0.56 27.43 9.66
CA ASN A 370 0.69 26.93 10.24
C ASN A 370 1.01 25.53 9.74
N VAL A 371 2.28 25.33 9.41
CA VAL A 371 2.84 24.05 9.01
C VAL A 371 3.65 23.48 10.18
N VAL A 372 3.43 22.21 10.50
CA VAL A 372 4.20 21.48 11.51
C VAL A 372 4.80 20.25 10.86
N THR A 373 6.13 20.14 10.92
CA THR A 373 6.88 19.06 10.25
C THR A 373 7.70 18.28 11.27
N HIS A 374 7.76 16.96 11.09
CA HIS A 374 8.64 16.05 11.81
C HIS A 374 9.37 15.17 10.80
N HIS A 375 10.67 14.97 11.02
CA HIS A 375 11.51 14.15 10.17
C HIS A 375 12.48 13.34 11.05
N ASP A 376 12.53 12.03 10.81
CA ASP A 376 13.44 11.11 11.45
C ASP A 376 13.98 10.06 10.44
N GLU A 377 14.74 9.07 10.91
CA GLU A 377 15.24 8.00 10.05
C GLU A 377 14.12 7.13 9.44
N SER A 378 12.95 7.07 10.11
CA SER A 378 11.83 6.24 9.69
C SER A 378 11.02 6.89 8.57
N GLY A 379 10.86 8.21 8.61
CA GLY A 379 10.06 8.93 7.64
C GLY A 379 9.98 10.44 7.82
N TYR A 380 9.21 11.05 6.93
CA TYR A 380 8.78 12.44 6.95
C TYR A 380 7.29 12.48 7.26
N ARG A 381 6.87 13.37 8.16
CA ARG A 381 5.46 13.59 8.51
C ARG A 381 5.20 15.08 8.62
N LYS A 382 4.08 15.53 8.08
CA LYS A 382 3.65 16.92 8.09
C LYS A 382 2.18 17.03 8.42
N LEU A 383 1.84 18.07 9.18
CA LEU A 383 0.47 18.51 9.44
C LEU A 383 0.31 19.96 8.98
N LEU A 384 -0.81 20.21 8.30
CA LEU A 384 -1.26 21.54 7.92
C LEU A 384 -2.38 21.94 8.87
N THR A 385 -2.26 23.14 9.44
CA THR A 385 -3.26 23.66 10.36
C THR A 385 -3.73 25.05 9.97
N GLU A 386 -5.05 25.24 9.95
CA GLU A 386 -5.66 26.54 9.72
C GLU A 386 -6.46 26.95 10.96
N ARG A 387 -6.23 28.15 11.48
CA ARG A 387 -6.83 28.65 12.74
C ARG A 387 -6.69 27.65 13.92
N GLY A 388 -5.58 26.91 13.94
CA GLY A 388 -5.26 25.89 14.95
C GLY A 388 -6.01 24.56 14.79
N ARG A 389 -6.67 24.31 13.65
CA ARG A 389 -7.36 23.05 13.32
C ARG A 389 -6.60 22.31 12.23
N ILE A 390 -6.54 20.98 12.31
CA ILE A 390 -5.88 20.14 11.30
C ILE A 390 -6.76 20.11 10.05
N VAL A 391 -6.18 20.51 8.91
CA VAL A 391 -6.87 20.57 7.61
C VAL A 391 -6.21 19.70 6.53
N GLY A 392 -4.96 19.31 6.76
CA GLY A 392 -4.25 18.41 5.86
C GLY A 392 -3.06 17.75 6.53
N ALA A 393 -2.53 16.72 5.88
CA ALA A 393 -1.34 16.02 6.32
C ALA A 393 -0.61 15.41 5.13
N SER A 394 0.70 15.20 5.26
CA SER A 394 1.46 14.41 4.29
C SER A 394 2.54 13.58 4.98
N CYS A 395 2.88 12.43 4.39
CA CYS A 395 4.01 11.63 4.85
C CYS A 395 4.74 10.89 3.73
N VAL A 396 6.00 10.60 4.02
CA VAL A 396 6.85 9.66 3.26
C VAL A 396 7.49 8.71 4.27
N GLY A 397 7.11 7.44 4.21
CA GLY A 397 7.48 6.41 5.19
C GLY A 397 6.33 6.05 6.14
N PRO A 398 6.55 5.05 7.02
CA PRO A 398 5.51 4.51 7.89
C PRO A 398 4.88 5.56 8.82
N TRP A 399 3.54 5.57 8.87
CA TRP A 399 2.78 6.36 9.83
C TRP A 399 1.55 5.60 10.33
N ASP A 400 1.68 4.93 11.46
CA ASP A 400 0.63 4.06 12.02
C ASP A 400 -0.64 4.83 12.39
N GLU A 401 -0.51 6.11 12.79
CA GLU A 401 -1.64 6.97 13.17
C GLU A 401 -2.33 7.69 11.99
N LEU A 402 -1.94 7.40 10.74
CA LEU A 402 -2.53 8.00 9.54
C LEU A 402 -4.08 7.96 9.54
N PRO A 403 -4.76 6.90 9.99
CA PRO A 403 -6.22 6.89 10.04
C PRO A 403 -6.83 7.88 11.05
N GLN A 404 -6.18 8.10 12.20
CA GLN A 404 -6.61 9.15 13.15
C GLN A 404 -6.34 10.55 12.62
N VAL A 405 -5.25 10.75 11.88
CA VAL A 405 -4.99 12.01 11.18
C VAL A 405 -6.11 12.30 10.19
N ARG A 406 -6.52 11.30 9.41
CA ARG A 406 -7.66 11.41 8.48
C ARG A 406 -8.94 11.80 9.20
N GLN A 407 -9.25 11.15 10.33
CA GLN A 407 -10.41 11.50 11.14
C GLN A 407 -10.32 12.93 11.72
N ALA A 408 -9.13 13.32 12.18
CA ALA A 408 -8.89 14.65 12.73
C ALA A 408 -9.07 15.74 11.66
N ILE A 409 -8.67 15.48 10.41
CA ILE A 409 -8.93 16.35 9.26
C ILE A 409 -10.43 16.44 8.98
N ALA A 410 -11.12 15.29 8.87
CA ALA A 410 -12.56 15.26 8.61
C ALA A 410 -13.36 16.04 9.66
N LYS A 411 -12.97 15.97 10.94
CA LYS A 411 -13.60 16.70 12.05
C LYS A 411 -13.07 18.11 12.26
N ARG A 412 -12.08 18.56 11.47
CA ARG A 412 -11.34 19.82 11.70
C ARG A 412 -10.92 19.98 13.16
N ALA A 413 -10.33 18.92 13.72
CA ALA A 413 -9.94 18.82 15.11
C ALA A 413 -8.86 19.86 15.45
N ARG A 414 -8.94 20.44 16.66
CA ARG A 414 -7.97 21.43 17.13
C ARG A 414 -6.64 20.74 17.48
N LEU A 415 -5.52 21.27 16.97
CA LEU A 415 -4.18 20.88 17.36
C LEU A 415 -3.71 21.75 18.53
N TRP A 416 -3.74 21.20 19.73
CA TRP A 416 -3.36 21.94 20.93
C TRP A 416 -1.84 22.13 21.07
N PRO A 417 -1.34 23.15 21.80
CA PRO A 417 0.10 23.42 21.92
C PRO A 417 0.93 22.23 22.40
N TRP A 418 0.42 21.41 23.33
CA TRP A 418 1.10 20.20 23.79
C TRP A 418 1.12 19.10 22.74
N GLN A 419 0.06 18.95 21.93
CA GLN A 419 0.02 18.01 20.81
C GLN A 419 0.98 18.45 19.71
N ARG A 420 1.07 19.75 19.42
CA ARG A 420 2.05 20.32 18.50
C ARG A 420 3.48 20.03 18.96
N LYS A 421 3.79 20.33 20.23
CA LYS A 421 5.13 20.04 20.81
C LYS A 421 5.44 18.54 20.75
N ARG A 422 4.46 17.69 21.01
CA ARG A 422 4.61 16.24 20.89
C ARG A 422 4.89 15.82 19.45
N PHE A 423 4.09 16.29 18.50
CA PHE A 423 4.28 15.99 17.08
C PHE A 423 5.67 16.38 16.59
N LEU A 424 6.18 17.55 16.97
CA LEU A 424 7.55 17.97 16.63
C LEU A 424 8.61 16.98 17.14
N ASN A 425 8.39 16.36 18.31
CA ASN A 425 9.34 15.44 18.94
C ASN A 425 9.18 13.98 18.49
N THR A 426 7.96 13.53 18.17
CA THR A 426 7.64 12.10 17.96
C THR A 426 6.99 11.80 16.61
N GLY A 427 6.63 12.82 15.84
CA GLY A 427 5.86 12.69 14.61
C GLY A 427 4.40 12.28 14.82
N SER A 428 3.87 12.34 16.05
CA SER A 428 2.48 12.02 16.37
C SER A 428 1.89 13.06 17.33
N PRO A 429 0.69 13.62 17.05
CA PRO A 429 0.00 14.52 17.98
C PRO A 429 -0.49 13.83 19.25
N TRP A 430 -0.67 12.50 19.21
CA TRP A 430 -1.27 11.72 20.28
C TRP A 430 -0.22 11.03 21.15
N SER A 431 -0.62 10.64 22.36
CA SER A 431 0.25 9.84 23.23
C SER A 431 0.61 8.50 22.59
N PRO A 432 1.78 7.90 22.91
CA PRO A 432 2.05 6.52 22.53
C PRO A 432 0.91 5.61 23.01
N GLY A 433 0.30 4.85 22.10
CA GLY A 433 -0.90 4.05 22.39
C GLY A 433 -2.23 4.82 22.48
N GLY A 434 -2.21 6.15 22.27
CA GLY A 434 -3.40 7.00 22.14
C GLY A 434 -4.07 6.91 20.76
N ALA A 435 -3.57 6.00 19.93
CA ALA A 435 -4.18 5.64 18.70
C ALA A 435 -5.47 4.86 18.99
N MET A 436 -6.62 5.53 18.90
CA MET A 436 -7.93 4.92 19.10
C MET A 436 -8.06 3.68 18.19
N PRO A 437 -8.27 2.47 18.75
CA PRO A 437 -8.54 1.26 17.99
C PRO A 437 -9.70 1.49 17.05
N VAL A 438 -9.71 0.87 15.86
CA VAL A 438 -10.82 1.02 14.91
C VAL A 438 -12.17 0.58 15.53
N THR A 439 -12.13 -0.39 16.47
CA THR A 439 -13.28 -0.82 17.27
C THR A 439 -13.88 0.27 18.15
N ASP A 440 -13.12 1.32 18.46
CA ASP A 440 -13.54 2.43 19.32
C ASP A 440 -13.88 3.67 18.50
N TRP A 441 -13.77 3.61 17.17
CA TRP A 441 -14.14 4.73 16.32
C TRP A 441 -15.66 5.00 16.36
N PRO A 442 -16.09 6.25 16.14
CA PRO A 442 -17.49 6.58 15.88
C PRO A 442 -18.08 5.74 14.73
N ALA A 443 -19.38 5.47 14.80
CA ALA A 443 -20.09 4.66 13.81
C ALA A 443 -20.00 5.25 12.38
N ASP A 444 -20.03 6.58 12.27
CA ASP A 444 -19.93 7.33 11.01
C ASP A 444 -18.50 7.48 10.49
N ALA A 445 -17.49 6.99 11.22
CA ALA A 445 -16.10 7.12 10.80
C ALA A 445 -15.82 6.29 9.53
N ILE A 446 -15.24 6.93 8.52
CA ILE A 446 -14.86 6.27 7.26
C ILE A 446 -13.68 5.33 7.48
N VAL A 447 -13.89 4.05 7.21
CA VAL A 447 -12.86 2.99 7.26
C VAL A 447 -12.24 2.80 5.88
N CYS A 448 -13.05 2.77 4.81
CA CYS A 448 -12.58 2.71 3.43
C CYS A 448 -12.81 4.05 2.74
N SER A 449 -11.75 4.83 2.52
CA SER A 449 -11.89 6.14 1.84
C SER A 449 -12.24 6.01 0.36
N CYS A 450 -11.73 4.98 -0.33
CA CYS A 450 -11.99 4.78 -1.76
C CYS A 450 -13.46 4.59 -2.09
N LEU A 451 -14.20 3.93 -1.21
CA LEU A 451 -15.61 3.62 -1.42
C LEU A 451 -16.51 4.29 -0.37
N SER A 452 -15.95 5.21 0.42
CA SER A 452 -16.63 5.91 1.52
C SER A 452 -17.38 4.98 2.49
N VAL A 453 -16.85 3.78 2.76
CA VAL A 453 -17.48 2.82 3.67
C VAL A 453 -17.21 3.22 5.12
N SER A 454 -18.26 3.42 5.91
CA SER A 454 -18.18 3.72 7.33
C SER A 454 -17.94 2.48 8.18
N LYS A 455 -17.56 2.70 9.44
CA LYS A 455 -17.51 1.64 10.44
C LYS A 455 -18.88 0.99 10.64
N SER A 456 -19.96 1.77 10.68
CA SER A 456 -21.32 1.24 10.89
C SER A 456 -21.69 0.23 9.82
N THR A 457 -21.44 0.53 8.55
CA THR A 457 -21.70 -0.40 7.44
C THR A 457 -20.93 -1.71 7.61
N ILE A 458 -19.68 -1.67 8.06
CA ILE A 458 -18.89 -2.88 8.29
C ILE A 458 -19.43 -3.68 9.48
N VAL A 459 -19.76 -3.01 10.58
CA VAL A 459 -20.31 -3.66 11.78
C VAL A 459 -21.67 -4.29 11.51
N GLU A 460 -22.57 -3.59 10.80
CA GLU A 460 -23.87 -4.12 10.37
C GLU A 460 -23.71 -5.38 9.52
N LEU A 461 -22.73 -5.42 8.60
CA LEU A 461 -22.46 -6.61 7.80
C LEU A 461 -21.93 -7.78 8.63
N ILE A 462 -21.10 -7.49 9.64
CA ILE A 462 -20.61 -8.51 10.58
C ILE A 462 -21.78 -9.06 11.40
N ASP A 463 -22.66 -8.18 11.90
CA ASP A 463 -23.86 -8.55 12.65
C ASP A 463 -24.84 -9.38 11.79
N ASP A 464 -24.90 -9.11 10.48
CA ASP A 464 -25.62 -9.88 9.46
C ASP A 464 -24.95 -11.22 9.09
N GLY A 465 -23.96 -11.68 9.85
CA GLY A 465 -23.30 -12.98 9.67
C GLY A 465 -22.24 -13.02 8.58
N LYS A 466 -21.63 -11.87 8.23
CA LYS A 466 -20.49 -11.78 7.29
C LYS A 466 -19.20 -11.37 8.01
N PRO A 467 -18.60 -12.25 8.84
CA PRO A 467 -17.46 -11.88 9.68
C PRO A 467 -16.13 -11.85 8.93
N ASP A 468 -16.05 -12.38 7.71
CA ASP A 468 -14.78 -12.45 6.98
C ASP A 468 -14.54 -11.20 6.11
N VAL A 469 -13.26 -10.81 5.97
CA VAL A 469 -12.86 -9.64 5.18
C VAL A 469 -13.28 -9.76 3.72
N GLU A 470 -13.25 -10.96 3.14
CA GLU A 470 -13.66 -11.22 1.76
C GLU A 470 -15.17 -11.10 1.60
N GLN A 471 -15.94 -11.57 2.58
CA GLN A 471 -17.40 -11.41 2.59
C GLN A 471 -17.82 -9.95 2.76
N ILE A 472 -17.13 -9.19 3.62
CA ILE A 472 -17.35 -7.74 3.78
C ILE A 472 -16.97 -7.01 2.50
N ALA A 473 -15.83 -7.37 1.89
CA ALA A 473 -15.39 -6.82 0.61
C ALA A 473 -16.40 -7.09 -0.50
N LEU A 474 -16.99 -8.29 -0.56
CA LEU A 474 -18.04 -8.64 -1.52
C LEU A 474 -19.32 -7.80 -1.30
N ALA A 475 -19.68 -7.56 -0.04
CA ALA A 475 -20.95 -6.92 0.32
C ALA A 475 -20.93 -5.39 0.19
N CYS A 476 -19.85 -4.72 0.62
CA CYS A 476 -19.75 -3.26 0.56
C CYS A 476 -18.62 -2.73 -0.34
N GLY A 477 -17.74 -3.60 -0.85
CA GLY A 477 -16.57 -3.22 -1.64
C GLY A 477 -15.36 -2.80 -0.79
N ALA A 478 -15.46 -2.65 0.52
CA ALA A 478 -14.31 -2.24 1.33
C ALA A 478 -13.11 -3.18 1.11
N SER A 479 -11.93 -2.62 0.93
CA SER A 479 -10.67 -3.33 0.62
C SER A 479 -10.48 -3.79 -0.83
N THR A 480 -11.44 -3.58 -1.74
CA THR A 480 -11.29 -4.00 -3.14
C THR A 480 -10.57 -2.96 -4.01
N ALA A 481 -10.75 -1.66 -3.74
CA ALA A 481 -10.23 -0.61 -4.63
C ALA A 481 -8.72 -0.32 -4.49
N CYS A 482 -8.22 -0.04 -3.29
CA CYS A 482 -6.77 0.21 -3.07
C CYS A 482 -6.16 -0.71 -2.02
N GLY A 483 -6.99 -1.54 -1.36
CA GLY A 483 -6.57 -2.46 -0.29
C GLY A 483 -6.08 -1.81 1.02
N SER A 484 -5.91 -0.48 1.10
CA SER A 484 -5.31 0.17 2.29
C SER A 484 -6.10 -0.06 3.57
N CYS A 485 -7.44 -0.12 3.48
CA CYS A 485 -8.30 -0.36 4.62
C CYS A 485 -8.40 -1.84 5.04
N ARG A 486 -7.83 -2.81 4.29
CA ARG A 486 -7.98 -4.25 4.56
C ARG A 486 -7.59 -4.62 5.99
N GLY A 487 -6.52 -4.02 6.51
CA GLY A 487 -6.07 -4.24 7.89
C GLY A 487 -7.06 -3.70 8.93
N LEU A 488 -7.74 -2.59 8.65
CA LEU A 488 -8.76 -2.01 9.52
C LEU A 488 -10.06 -2.83 9.47
N VAL A 489 -10.47 -3.31 8.28
CA VAL A 489 -11.61 -4.22 8.14
C VAL A 489 -11.36 -5.51 8.91
N GLY A 490 -10.16 -6.11 8.78
CA GLY A 490 -9.79 -7.30 9.55
C GLY A 490 -9.86 -7.09 11.07
N GLN A 491 -9.40 -5.93 11.56
CA GLN A 491 -9.52 -5.59 12.99
C GLN A 491 -10.98 -5.48 13.46
N LEU A 492 -11.89 -4.93 12.64
CA LEU A 492 -13.32 -4.87 12.95
C LEU A 492 -13.99 -6.25 12.91
N ALA A 493 -13.61 -7.07 11.93
CA ALA A 493 -14.05 -8.46 11.74
C ALA A 493 -13.58 -9.42 12.86
N GLY A 494 -12.76 -8.95 13.81
CA GLY A 494 -12.16 -9.82 14.82
C GLY A 494 -11.09 -10.78 14.26
N ALA A 495 -10.71 -10.62 12.98
CA ALA A 495 -9.58 -11.32 12.41
C ALA A 495 -8.32 -10.82 13.11
N ALA A 496 -7.61 -11.72 13.79
CA ALA A 496 -6.23 -11.46 14.20
C ALA A 496 -5.49 -10.96 12.95
N THR A 497 -5.00 -9.72 13.01
CA THR A 497 -4.29 -9.05 11.92
C THR A 497 -3.39 -10.04 11.20
N ALA A 498 -3.48 -10.06 9.86
CA ALA A 498 -2.56 -10.65 8.88
C ALA A 498 -1.48 -11.55 9.48
N GLU A 499 -1.44 -12.83 9.09
CA GLU A 499 -0.39 -13.77 9.48
C GLU A 499 0.94 -13.02 9.70
N PRO A 500 1.46 -12.99 10.94
CA PRO A 500 2.64 -12.20 11.24
C PRO A 500 3.70 -12.63 10.24
N VAL A 501 4.21 -11.70 9.43
CA VAL A 501 5.28 -11.98 8.46
C VAL A 501 6.34 -12.76 9.21
N VAL A 502 6.36 -14.08 8.99
CA VAL A 502 7.22 -14.97 9.75
C VAL A 502 8.60 -14.72 9.18
N VAL A 503 9.36 -13.84 9.84
CA VAL A 503 10.74 -13.58 9.46
C VAL A 503 11.46 -14.94 9.47
N PRO A 504 11.96 -15.42 8.32
CA PRO A 504 12.61 -16.73 8.25
C PRO A 504 13.72 -16.82 9.30
N GLY A 505 13.66 -17.83 10.16
CA GLY A 505 14.62 -18.04 11.25
C GLY A 505 14.28 -17.37 12.59
N ALA A 506 13.14 -16.68 12.76
CA ALA A 506 12.78 -16.04 14.03
C ALA A 506 12.63 -17.03 15.22
N ARG A 507 12.06 -18.23 14.98
CA ARG A 507 11.98 -19.30 16.00
C ARG A 507 13.38 -19.80 16.38
N THR A 508 14.23 -20.06 15.39
CA THR A 508 15.61 -20.51 15.59
C THR A 508 16.42 -19.47 16.36
N MET A 509 16.31 -18.19 16.00
CA MET A 509 16.96 -17.08 16.70
C MET A 509 16.47 -16.98 18.15
N MET A 510 15.17 -17.13 18.40
CA MET A 510 14.63 -17.14 19.77
C MET A 510 15.23 -18.26 20.60
N VAL A 511 15.19 -19.51 20.11
CA VAL A 511 15.70 -20.68 20.83
C VAL A 511 17.20 -20.53 21.11
N ALA A 512 17.99 -20.19 20.08
CA ALA A 512 19.43 -19.97 20.24
C ALA A 512 19.74 -18.88 21.27
N SER A 513 18.98 -17.77 21.24
CA SER A 513 19.19 -16.66 22.17
C SER A 513 18.80 -17.01 23.61
N VAL A 514 17.71 -17.76 23.82
CA VAL A 514 17.33 -18.25 25.16
C VAL A 514 18.40 -19.20 25.69
N LEU A 515 18.87 -20.15 24.88
CA LEU A 515 19.94 -21.07 25.27
C LEU A 515 21.26 -20.33 25.57
N ALA A 516 21.62 -19.34 24.76
CA ALA A 516 22.81 -18.52 25.00
C ALA A 516 22.70 -17.71 26.31
N LEU A 517 21.51 -17.15 26.61
CA LEU A 517 21.28 -16.43 27.85
C LEU A 517 21.42 -17.36 29.06
N LEU A 518 20.82 -18.54 29.01
CA LEU A 518 20.91 -19.54 30.08
C LEU A 518 22.35 -20.02 30.28
N ALA A 519 23.07 -20.34 29.20
CA ALA A 519 24.47 -20.74 29.27
C ALA A 519 25.39 -19.63 29.81
N GLY A 520 25.12 -18.36 29.46
CA GLY A 520 25.88 -17.21 29.97
C GLY A 520 25.61 -16.97 31.45
N LEU A 521 24.37 -17.16 31.91
CA LEU A 521 24.00 -17.07 33.33
C LEU A 521 24.57 -18.25 34.15
N ALA A 522 24.67 -19.44 33.56
CA ALA A 522 25.22 -20.62 34.23
C ALA A 522 26.66 -20.39 34.73
N TRP A 523 27.44 -19.54 34.08
CA TRP A 523 28.81 -19.18 34.50
C TRP A 523 28.90 -18.55 35.89
N TRP A 524 27.81 -17.95 36.35
CA TRP A 524 27.76 -17.27 37.65
C TRP A 524 27.25 -18.16 38.77
N VAL A 525 26.70 -19.33 38.44
CA VAL A 525 26.01 -20.21 39.39
C VAL A 525 26.66 -21.59 39.46
N VAL A 526 27.20 -22.09 38.36
CA VAL A 526 27.81 -23.42 38.28
C VAL A 526 29.28 -23.34 38.69
N PRO A 527 29.72 -24.13 39.69
CA PRO A 527 31.12 -24.14 40.07
C PRO A 527 32.01 -24.69 38.93
N PRO A 528 33.29 -24.28 38.85
CA PRO A 528 34.22 -24.82 37.87
C PRO A 528 34.34 -26.34 37.97
N ILE A 529 34.53 -27.00 36.83
CA ILE A 529 34.65 -28.46 36.81
C ILE A 529 35.93 -28.86 37.58
N PRO A 530 35.82 -29.72 38.62
CA PRO A 530 36.97 -30.17 39.39
C PRO A 530 37.88 -31.04 38.52
N LEU A 531 39.18 -30.94 38.75
CA LEU A 531 40.16 -31.85 38.15
C LEU A 531 40.20 -33.13 38.98
N THR A 532 40.21 -34.28 38.34
CA THR A 532 40.26 -35.58 39.01
C THR A 532 41.67 -35.86 39.52
N ASP A 533 41.71 -36.37 40.76
CA ASP A 533 42.94 -36.72 41.46
C ASP A 533 43.45 -38.14 41.11
N SER A 534 42.67 -38.93 40.37
CA SER A 534 42.96 -40.35 40.09
C SER A 534 43.04 -40.67 38.59
N VAL A 535 44.02 -41.52 38.24
CA VAL A 535 44.28 -42.00 36.88
C VAL A 535 43.19 -42.94 36.35
N GLN A 536 42.39 -43.53 37.25
CA GLN A 536 41.38 -44.54 36.92
C GLN A 536 40.00 -43.95 36.61
N SER A 537 39.84 -42.62 36.61
CA SER A 537 38.56 -41.97 36.33
C SER A 537 38.18 -42.08 34.85
N SER A 538 36.93 -42.46 34.57
CA SER A 538 36.32 -42.40 33.23
C SER A 538 36.25 -40.97 32.67
N TRP A 539 36.40 -39.96 33.52
CA TRP A 539 36.42 -38.54 33.15
C TRP A 539 37.79 -38.05 32.63
N ARG A 540 38.85 -38.86 32.79
CA ARG A 540 40.23 -38.50 32.40
C ARG A 540 40.39 -38.21 30.90
N ALA A 541 39.60 -38.86 30.05
CA ALA A 541 39.60 -38.60 28.60
C ALA A 541 39.13 -37.17 28.28
N VAL A 542 38.15 -36.65 29.01
CA VAL A 542 37.63 -35.28 28.85
C VAL A 542 38.64 -34.25 29.38
N GLU A 543 39.33 -34.57 30.48
CA GLU A 543 40.40 -33.72 31.02
C GLU A 543 41.61 -33.54 30.11
N SER A 544 41.82 -34.44 29.14
CA SER A 544 42.89 -34.30 28.15
C SER A 544 42.79 -32.98 27.38
N ILE A 545 41.57 -32.44 27.21
CA ILE A 545 41.32 -31.13 26.58
C ILE A 545 41.96 -29.98 27.38
N TRP A 546 42.03 -30.11 28.70
CA TRP A 546 42.60 -29.08 29.61
C TRP A 546 44.05 -29.36 30.00
N ARG A 547 44.48 -30.62 30.00
CA ARG A 547 45.82 -31.04 30.46
C ARG A 547 46.84 -31.20 29.33
N SER A 548 46.42 -31.55 28.13
CA SER A 548 47.34 -31.72 26.99
C SER A 548 47.49 -30.41 26.21
N ASP A 549 48.71 -30.08 25.81
CA ASP A 549 48.97 -28.88 24.99
C ASP A 549 48.25 -28.96 23.65
N LEU A 550 48.21 -30.15 23.05
CA LEU A 550 47.47 -30.40 21.81
C LEU A 550 45.96 -30.17 21.99
N GLY A 551 45.36 -30.68 23.06
CA GLY A 551 43.93 -30.50 23.36
C GLY A 551 43.55 -29.04 23.57
N ARG A 552 44.39 -28.28 24.28
CA ARG A 552 44.22 -26.85 24.49
C ARG A 552 44.36 -26.04 23.20
N GLN A 553 45.35 -26.36 22.37
CA GLN A 553 45.55 -25.68 21.09
C GLN A 553 44.41 -25.94 20.11
N VAL A 554 44.00 -27.20 19.93
CA VAL A 554 42.92 -27.57 19.01
C VAL A 554 41.60 -26.92 19.42
N SER A 555 41.24 -26.98 20.71
CA SER A 555 40.02 -26.35 21.20
C SER A 555 40.09 -24.82 21.14
N GLY A 556 41.24 -24.23 21.46
CA GLY A 556 41.48 -22.79 21.39
C GLY A 556 41.36 -22.22 19.97
N PHE A 557 42.06 -22.79 18.98
CA PHE A 557 42.00 -22.32 17.59
C PHE A 557 40.63 -22.54 16.95
N THR A 558 39.96 -23.65 17.28
CA THR A 558 38.58 -23.88 16.83
C THR A 558 37.67 -22.77 17.32
N LEU A 559 37.79 -22.36 18.59
CA LEU A 559 37.00 -21.26 19.15
C LEU A 559 37.36 -19.90 18.52
N VAL A 560 38.64 -19.62 18.29
CA VAL A 560 39.07 -18.41 17.59
C VAL A 560 38.47 -18.36 16.18
N GLY A 561 38.55 -19.46 15.42
CA GLY A 561 37.98 -19.55 14.08
C GLY A 561 36.46 -19.31 14.06
N LEU A 562 35.73 -19.95 14.97
CA LEU A 562 34.27 -19.76 15.09
C LEU A 562 33.89 -18.34 15.54
N THR A 563 34.68 -17.73 16.43
CA THR A 563 34.46 -16.36 16.88
C THR A 563 34.72 -15.35 15.75
N LEU A 564 35.79 -15.53 14.98
CA LEU A 564 36.09 -14.70 13.80
C LEU A 564 35.00 -14.85 12.74
N LEU A 565 34.52 -16.06 12.47
CA LEU A 565 33.40 -16.30 11.56
C LEU A 565 32.13 -15.54 12.02
N GLY A 566 31.84 -15.56 13.32
CA GLY A 566 30.74 -14.80 13.92
C GLY A 566 30.87 -13.28 13.75
N LEU A 567 32.09 -12.74 13.85
CA LEU A 567 32.38 -11.33 13.61
C LEU A 567 32.20 -10.94 12.13
N VAL A 568 32.62 -11.80 11.20
CA VAL A 568 32.45 -11.57 9.75
C VAL A 568 30.98 -11.50 9.35
N PHE A 569 30.08 -12.27 9.99
CA PHE A 569 28.64 -12.17 9.71
C PHE A 569 28.06 -10.78 9.98
N SER A 570 28.66 -10.02 10.91
CA SER A 570 28.24 -8.63 11.19
C SER A 570 28.65 -7.64 10.08
N LEU A 571 29.69 -7.97 9.31
CA LEU A 571 30.22 -7.17 8.21
C LEU A 571 29.48 -7.37 6.89
N ARG A 572 28.60 -8.38 6.78
CA ARG A 572 27.79 -8.64 5.57
C ARG A 572 27.10 -7.37 5.03
N LYS A 573 26.52 -6.54 5.91
CA LYS A 573 25.82 -5.30 5.49
C LYS A 573 26.72 -4.29 4.78
N ARG A 574 28.04 -4.43 4.87
CA ARG A 574 29.05 -3.54 4.30
C ARG A 574 29.75 -4.14 3.07
N LEU A 575 29.51 -5.41 2.75
CA LEU A 575 30.10 -6.11 1.62
C LEU A 575 29.05 -6.30 0.51
N SER A 576 29.13 -5.47 -0.52
CA SER A 576 28.17 -5.42 -1.63
C SER A 576 28.14 -6.67 -2.50
N TRP A 577 29.09 -7.60 -2.37
CA TRP A 577 29.18 -8.82 -3.19
C TRP A 577 28.49 -10.04 -2.56
N PHE A 578 27.97 -9.95 -1.33
CA PHE A 578 27.47 -11.09 -0.57
C PHE A 578 25.93 -11.17 -0.51
N HIS A 579 25.33 -11.76 -1.56
CA HIS A 579 23.87 -11.79 -1.80
C HIS A 579 23.16 -13.08 -1.32
N TRP A 580 23.89 -14.11 -0.93
CA TRP A 580 23.31 -15.41 -0.55
C TRP A 580 22.62 -15.36 0.83
N GLY A 581 21.43 -15.98 0.95
CA GLY A 581 20.67 -16.14 2.20
C GLY A 581 19.92 -14.89 2.70
N SER A 582 18.72 -15.06 3.25
CA SER A 582 17.90 -13.95 3.76
C SER A 582 18.52 -13.27 5.00
N TYR A 583 18.21 -12.01 5.24
CA TYR A 583 18.70 -11.30 6.45
C TYR A 583 18.31 -12.02 7.76
N GLY A 584 17.10 -12.59 7.81
CA GLY A 584 16.63 -13.39 8.96
C GLY A 584 17.44 -14.67 9.16
N PHE A 585 17.77 -15.37 8.07
CA PHE A 585 18.61 -16.57 8.10
C PHE A 585 19.97 -16.31 8.74
N TRP A 586 20.68 -15.25 8.31
CA TRP A 586 22.01 -14.95 8.84
C TRP A 586 22.00 -14.50 10.30
N ARG A 587 20.93 -13.83 10.75
CA ARG A 587 20.75 -13.51 12.16
C ARG A 587 20.55 -14.77 13.00
N ALA A 588 19.77 -15.73 12.51
CA ALA A 588 19.59 -17.02 13.16
C ALA A 588 20.91 -17.81 13.20
N ALA A 589 21.64 -17.86 12.09
CA ALA A 589 22.95 -18.51 12.01
C ALA A 589 23.98 -17.89 12.97
N HIS A 590 24.03 -16.56 13.06
CA HIS A 590 24.88 -15.86 14.04
C HIS A 590 24.48 -16.19 15.48
N GLY A 591 23.18 -16.24 15.79
CA GLY A 591 22.68 -16.65 17.10
C GLY A 591 23.11 -18.07 17.47
N VAL A 592 22.92 -19.04 16.57
CA VAL A 592 23.32 -20.44 16.77
C VAL A 592 24.84 -20.58 16.95
N LEU A 593 25.61 -19.89 16.10
CA LEU A 593 27.07 -19.86 16.21
C LEU A 593 27.51 -19.26 17.54
N GLY A 594 26.90 -18.16 17.98
CA GLY A 594 27.17 -17.54 19.27
C GLY A 594 26.91 -18.49 20.45
N THR A 595 25.78 -19.22 20.43
CA THR A 595 25.49 -20.25 21.44
C THR A 595 26.53 -21.38 21.42
N ALA A 596 26.92 -21.84 20.22
CA ALA A 596 27.91 -22.91 20.07
C ALA A 596 29.29 -22.49 20.59
N VAL A 597 29.74 -21.27 20.28
CA VAL A 597 31.01 -20.74 20.80
C VAL A 597 30.95 -20.62 22.32
N LEU A 598 29.84 -20.13 22.89
CA LEU A 598 29.69 -20.02 24.34
C LEU A 598 29.80 -21.38 25.06
N LEU A 599 29.15 -22.42 24.52
CA LEU A 599 29.30 -23.79 25.03
C LEU A 599 30.71 -24.34 24.83
N GLY A 600 31.33 -24.02 23.70
CA GLY A 600 32.70 -24.42 23.41
C GLY A 600 33.71 -23.74 24.34
N VAL A 601 33.52 -22.47 24.70
CA VAL A 601 34.34 -21.78 25.71
C VAL A 601 34.16 -22.45 27.07
N ALA A 602 32.93 -22.84 27.44
CA ALA A 602 32.68 -23.58 28.69
C ALA A 602 33.46 -24.88 28.74
N LEU A 603 33.45 -25.62 27.62
CA LEU A 603 34.23 -26.84 27.46
C LEU A 603 35.73 -26.58 27.44
N HIS A 604 36.20 -25.49 26.82
CA HIS A 604 37.63 -25.17 26.70
C HIS A 604 38.24 -24.70 28.03
N THR A 605 37.50 -23.96 28.85
CA THR A 605 38.01 -23.43 30.12
C THR A 605 37.58 -24.24 31.35
N GLY A 606 36.69 -25.22 31.19
CA GLY A 606 36.10 -25.94 32.31
C GLY A 606 35.30 -25.01 33.24
N MET A 607 34.62 -24.02 32.65
CA MET A 607 33.89 -22.94 33.34
C MET A 607 34.78 -21.98 34.17
N ARG A 608 36.10 -22.02 34.01
CA ARG A 608 37.02 -21.11 34.71
C ARG A 608 37.07 -19.76 33.99
N LEU A 609 37.03 -18.66 34.76
CA LEU A 609 37.22 -17.30 34.24
C LEU A 609 38.71 -16.97 34.03
N GLY A 610 39.62 -17.71 34.68
CA GLY A 610 41.05 -17.42 34.63
C GLY A 610 41.43 -16.17 35.44
N HIS A 611 42.65 -15.68 35.22
CA HIS A 611 43.21 -14.48 35.87
C HIS A 611 43.74 -13.49 34.84
N ASN A 612 43.91 -12.23 35.24
CA ASN A 612 44.48 -11.15 34.42
C ASN A 612 43.80 -11.02 33.05
N LEU A 613 44.55 -11.17 31.95
CA LEU A 613 44.05 -11.05 30.58
C LEU A 613 42.93 -12.07 30.28
N ASN A 614 43.04 -13.28 30.80
CA ASN A 614 42.04 -14.34 30.59
C ASN A 614 40.71 -14.00 31.29
N PHE A 615 40.80 -13.39 32.48
CA PHE A 615 39.63 -12.89 33.21
C PHE A 615 38.93 -11.78 32.42
N LEU A 616 39.69 -10.81 31.91
CA LEU A 616 39.14 -9.70 31.12
C LEU A 616 38.50 -10.19 29.81
N LEU A 617 39.15 -11.14 29.12
CA LEU A 617 38.62 -11.78 27.92
C LEU A 617 37.34 -12.55 28.22
N ALA A 618 37.29 -13.34 29.30
CA ALA A 618 36.11 -14.11 29.70
C ALA A 618 34.93 -13.18 30.04
N VAL A 619 35.16 -12.12 30.83
CA VAL A 619 34.11 -11.15 31.17
C VAL A 619 33.58 -10.42 29.94
N CYS A 620 34.47 -9.98 29.05
CA CYS A 620 34.08 -9.31 27.81
C CYS A 620 33.26 -10.25 26.90
N PHE A 621 33.70 -11.49 26.75
CA PHE A 621 33.01 -12.50 25.94
C PHE A 621 31.63 -12.86 26.50
N LEU A 622 31.52 -13.11 27.81
CA LEU A 622 30.25 -13.41 28.48
C LEU A 622 29.29 -12.22 28.41
N SER A 623 29.79 -11.00 28.57
CA SER A 623 28.99 -9.77 28.44
C SER A 623 28.48 -9.58 27.01
N ALA A 624 29.32 -9.84 26.01
CA ALA A 624 28.92 -9.80 24.60
C ALA A 624 27.85 -10.85 24.29
N ALA A 625 28.04 -12.10 24.74
CA ALA A 625 27.11 -13.20 24.51
C ALA A 625 25.75 -12.97 25.18
N THR A 626 25.72 -12.51 26.44
CA THR A 626 24.49 -12.22 27.18
C THR A 626 23.73 -11.03 26.57
N LEU A 627 24.41 -9.93 26.24
CA LEU A 627 23.77 -8.79 25.57
C LEU A 627 23.26 -9.17 24.16
N GLY A 628 24.02 -9.99 23.43
CA GLY A 628 23.61 -10.52 22.13
C GLY A 628 22.37 -11.40 22.23
N ALA A 629 22.31 -12.26 23.25
CA ALA A 629 21.14 -13.09 23.55
C ALA A 629 19.90 -12.25 23.89
N VAL A 630 20.02 -11.23 24.75
CA VAL A 630 18.92 -10.31 25.06
C VAL A 630 18.46 -9.54 23.81
N ALA A 631 19.40 -9.09 22.97
CA ALA A 631 19.08 -8.45 21.69
C ALA A 631 18.39 -9.41 20.69
N GLY A 632 18.77 -10.69 20.70
CA GLY A 632 18.17 -11.75 19.89
C GLY A 632 16.73 -12.11 20.33
N ILE A 633 16.50 -12.22 21.64
CA ILE A 633 15.16 -12.45 22.23
C ILE A 633 14.25 -11.27 21.89
N THR A 634 14.69 -10.03 22.17
CA THR A 634 13.90 -8.83 21.88
C THR A 634 13.58 -8.69 20.40
N SER A 635 14.54 -8.92 19.50
CA SER A 635 14.27 -8.90 18.05
C SER A 635 13.35 -10.04 17.58
N SER A 636 13.30 -11.17 18.29
CA SER A 636 12.39 -12.28 17.97
C SER A 636 10.97 -12.01 18.46
N LEU A 637 10.82 -11.31 19.59
CA LEU A 637 9.54 -10.89 20.15
C LEU A 637 8.90 -9.72 19.39
N GLU A 638 9.68 -8.92 18.65
CA GLU A 638 9.19 -7.74 17.90
C GLU A 638 8.04 -8.05 16.94
N SER A 639 8.06 -9.23 16.30
CA SER A 639 7.00 -9.68 15.38
C SER A 639 5.76 -10.23 16.08
N ARG A 640 5.86 -10.55 17.38
CA ARG A 640 4.82 -11.24 18.16
C ARG A 640 4.20 -10.38 19.25
N ALA A 641 4.90 -9.32 19.66
CA ALA A 641 4.48 -8.46 20.74
C ALA A 641 3.66 -7.29 20.21
N SER A 642 2.43 -7.18 20.70
CA SER A 642 1.54 -6.03 20.50
C SER A 642 1.49 -5.15 21.75
N GLY A 643 0.88 -3.98 21.64
CA GLY A 643 0.67 -3.06 22.77
C GLY A 643 1.95 -2.52 23.42
N ASN A 644 1.94 -2.35 24.75
CA ASN A 644 3.03 -1.76 25.53
C ASN A 644 4.34 -2.56 25.42
N LEU A 645 4.25 -3.89 25.33
CA LEU A 645 5.40 -4.77 25.20
C LEU A 645 6.08 -4.59 23.83
N GLY A 646 5.28 -4.51 22.75
CA GLY A 646 5.80 -4.25 21.40
C GLY A 646 6.51 -2.90 21.29
N MET A 647 5.95 -1.85 21.90
CA MET A 647 6.60 -0.52 21.94
C MET A 647 7.90 -0.51 22.77
N TRP A 648 7.91 -1.17 23.93
CA TRP A 648 9.12 -1.30 24.74
C TRP A 648 10.23 -2.02 23.94
N ILE A 649 9.88 -3.11 23.25
CA ILE A 649 10.80 -3.85 22.38
C ILE A 649 11.34 -2.96 21.25
N ARG A 650 10.49 -2.25 20.51
CA ARG A 650 10.92 -1.36 19.41
C ARG A 650 11.83 -0.22 19.92
N ARG A 651 11.57 0.30 21.12
CA ARG A 651 12.38 1.36 21.76
C ARG A 651 13.76 0.86 22.23
N TRP A 652 13.84 -0.35 22.78
CA TRP A 652 15.06 -0.87 23.39
C TRP A 652 15.94 -1.69 22.46
N ARG A 653 15.36 -2.35 21.46
CA ARG A 653 16.10 -3.17 20.48
C ARG A 653 17.28 -2.43 19.83
N PRO A 654 17.16 -1.18 19.33
CA PRO A 654 18.30 -0.47 18.75
C PRO A 654 19.37 -0.11 19.79
N ARG A 655 18.99 0.07 21.07
CA ARG A 655 19.95 0.33 22.16
C ARG A 655 20.70 -0.95 22.52
N LEU A 656 20.00 -2.06 22.70
CA LEU A 656 20.60 -3.37 23.00
C LEU A 656 21.56 -3.83 21.90
N SER A 657 21.17 -3.65 20.63
CA SER A 657 22.04 -3.96 19.49
C SER A 657 23.30 -3.10 19.47
N ARG A 658 23.18 -1.80 19.80
CA ARG A 658 24.36 -0.93 19.97
C ARG A 658 25.21 -1.39 21.14
N MET A 659 24.64 -1.62 22.31
CA MET A 659 25.39 -2.08 23.50
C MET A 659 26.17 -3.38 23.22
N HIS A 660 25.56 -4.34 22.52
CA HIS A 660 26.25 -5.56 22.08
C HIS A 660 27.45 -5.26 21.16
N LEU A 661 27.31 -4.33 20.20
CA LEU A 661 28.42 -3.90 19.34
C LEU A 661 29.55 -3.19 20.13
N TRP A 662 29.20 -2.36 21.11
CA TRP A 662 30.18 -1.70 21.97
C TRP A 662 30.99 -2.71 22.80
N VAL A 663 30.32 -3.71 23.37
CA VAL A 663 30.97 -4.74 24.20
C VAL A 663 31.76 -5.76 23.38
N THR A 664 31.44 -5.93 22.09
CA THR A 664 32.22 -6.80 21.18
C THR A 664 33.49 -6.14 20.66
N TRP A 665 33.58 -4.80 20.68
CA TRP A 665 34.73 -4.07 20.13
C TRP A 665 36.10 -4.43 20.75
N PRO A 666 36.24 -4.69 22.07
CA PRO A 666 37.51 -5.10 22.65
C PRO A 666 37.92 -6.55 22.31
N LEU A 667 36.99 -7.40 21.89
CA LEU A 667 37.23 -8.84 21.72
C LEU A 667 38.38 -9.17 20.75
N PRO A 668 38.50 -8.58 19.55
CA PRO A 668 39.60 -8.90 18.63
C PRO A 668 40.98 -8.63 19.25
N ILE A 669 41.12 -7.53 19.99
CA ILE A 669 42.38 -7.16 20.65
C ILE A 669 42.67 -8.13 21.80
N LEU A 670 41.67 -8.44 22.63
CA LEU A 670 41.84 -9.36 23.75
C LEU A 670 42.16 -10.79 23.28
N ILE A 671 41.54 -11.25 22.19
CA ILE A 671 41.85 -12.54 21.55
C ILE A 671 43.28 -12.54 21.00
N ALA A 672 43.69 -11.50 20.29
CA ALA A 672 45.05 -11.40 19.74
C ALA A 672 46.10 -11.41 20.85
N LEU A 673 45.90 -10.65 21.92
CA LEU A 673 46.79 -10.63 23.09
C LEU A 673 46.81 -11.98 23.81
N HIS A 674 45.68 -12.69 23.90
CA HIS A 674 45.60 -14.01 24.51
C HIS A 674 46.39 -15.05 23.70
N VAL A 675 46.24 -15.06 22.37
CA VAL A 675 47.00 -15.95 21.49
C VAL A 675 48.49 -15.63 21.54
N LEU A 676 48.88 -14.35 21.47
CA LEU A 676 50.29 -13.94 21.62
C LEU A 676 50.85 -14.34 22.98
N GLY A 677 50.09 -14.11 24.06
CA GLY A 677 50.50 -14.46 25.42
C GLY A 677 50.75 -15.95 25.59
N PHE A 678 49.93 -16.79 24.96
CA PHE A 678 50.09 -18.24 24.97
C PHE A 678 51.27 -18.74 24.11
N TYR A 679 51.67 -18.04 23.05
CA TYR A 679 52.78 -18.50 22.19
C TYR A 679 54.14 -17.89 22.51
N TRP A 680 54.17 -16.67 23.03
CA TRP A 680 55.42 -15.95 23.27
C TRP A 680 55.99 -16.18 24.68
N PHE A 681 55.16 -16.61 25.62
CA PHE A 681 55.55 -16.80 27.02
C PHE A 681 55.32 -18.23 27.55
N SER A 682 54.97 -19.18 26.67
CA SER A 682 54.88 -20.61 27.03
C SER A 682 56.17 -21.32 26.60
N ASP A 683 57.27 -20.98 27.27
CA ASP A 683 58.45 -21.83 27.40
C ASP A 683 58.56 -22.30 28.86
#